data_AF-A0A3L7TCH7-F1
#
_entry.id   AF-A0A3L7TCH7-F1
#
_cell.length_a   1.000
_cell.length_b   1.000
_cell.length_c   1.000
_cell.angle_alpha   90.00
_cell.angle_beta   90.00
_cell.angle_gamma   90.00
#
_symmetry.space_group_name_H-M   'P 1'
#
loop_
_entity.id
_entity.type
_entity.pdbx_description
1 polymer ?
#
loop_
_entity_poly.entity_id
_entity_poly.type
_entity_poly.pdbx_seq_one_letter_code
_entity_poly.pdbx_strand_id
1 'polypeptide(L)'
;MTPLASFVPRSFTIRSMRPLPLLLLLASLFCCLALNANVSAQAVCASSTHSCFSPSITEAGCSNPNCCSTVCAIEPMCCAVAWDALCVSLAEKFCTACGSVAESCFVAHSSGSCRDGACCEVVCATDPGCCSVAWDAQCVKLANALCVGCGAPGAGSCKLTHEAAGCNDSSCCSTVCIIDAHCCETTWDQVCVDWAQQLCPDCGNPNAKSCCFEHATPFCSDETCCQLVCALDQYCCEDRWDFYCAQSANINCTITQCTCGDPTAGSCKSAHATAGCSDFRCCNDVCAVDAFCCVVEWDYTCATQAGTMCAIFVPSCADSFGSCYVRHNSAGCDEPGCCEQVCAIDSVCCTFEWDAGCVDLAARHCNGCGDIESESCFYPHFGPSCYDPDCCDSVCILDPRCCELQWDMFCVLNAYSVCEIGSACGSLLSRPCGVPSRIAGCSDAGCCSLICSLDPTCCSRAWDETCAANATNFCDRPPNCPNRGDPFLVHPESGCADEFCCTAVCEVEPICCQLGWDANCVYIAQGICYSVAGCPGSGKCGVPHTSPGCDDPTCCNIVCRLDPVCCTARWDVNCVASAAQHCVPRPSWPCPCFGDCFETHANAGCNDETCCAGVCSIDETCCTVAWDASCTALARVYCCSTPGCGDSCAGSCIEEHVKPNCNDAVCCTAVCRYDPFCCSGEWDAGCVRDAIETCEGGCGLVISGSCFAPHGFAGCADATCCTLVCNDPAFLYCCFADWDQLCADKALVICAASAPDCGDIGGGSCCEVHARPSCNDASCCNAVCAVDDYCCTVEWDQACVDISRTQTTCNQCDLDCGDECAGPCCEPKDTPACSDAICCAAVCLIDPICCSIAWDQFCAAEAKISSACNGANGACP
;
A
#
# COMPACT_ATOMS: atom_id res chain seq x y z
N MET A 1 -11.53 -37.44 -59.98
CA MET A 1 -12.42 -38.53 -60.43
C MET A 1 -12.83 -39.31 -59.18
N THR A 2 -14.11 -39.22 -58.84
CA THR A 2 -14.90 -39.88 -57.77
C THR A 2 -14.87 -41.42 -57.83
N PRO A 3 -15.51 -42.23 -56.91
CA PRO A 3 -16.39 -41.90 -55.76
C PRO A 3 -16.29 -42.77 -54.45
N LEU A 4 -16.88 -42.24 -53.37
CA LEU A 4 -17.85 -42.77 -52.37
C LEU A 4 -17.80 -44.23 -51.83
N ALA A 5 -17.94 -44.37 -50.50
CA ALA A 5 -19.05 -45.12 -49.86
C ALA A 5 -19.17 -44.88 -48.33
N SER A 6 -20.37 -44.51 -47.89
CA SER A 6 -20.89 -44.46 -46.50
C SER A 6 -21.93 -45.57 -46.31
N PHE A 7 -22.08 -46.18 -45.12
CA PHE A 7 -23.31 -46.87 -44.60
C PHE A 7 -23.06 -47.22 -43.09
N VAL A 8 -23.66 -46.56 -42.08
CA VAL A 8 -25.03 -46.65 -41.47
C VAL A 8 -25.21 -47.86 -40.49
N PRO A 9 -25.96 -47.70 -39.37
CA PRO A 9 -25.78 -48.44 -38.11
C PRO A 9 -26.80 -49.59 -37.90
N ARG A 10 -26.63 -50.38 -36.84
CA ARG A 10 -27.64 -51.35 -36.36
C ARG A 10 -27.94 -51.17 -34.87
N SER A 11 -29.21 -50.88 -34.59
CA SER A 11 -29.83 -50.86 -33.26
C SER A 11 -30.58 -52.18 -32.97
N PHE A 12 -30.96 -52.33 -31.69
CA PHE A 12 -31.86 -53.31 -31.04
C PHE A 12 -31.20 -54.62 -30.55
N THR A 13 -31.22 -54.94 -29.25
CA THR A 13 -32.42 -55.11 -28.41
C THR A 13 -32.11 -55.09 -26.91
N ILE A 14 -33.03 -54.51 -26.11
CA ILE A 14 -33.09 -54.64 -24.65
C ILE A 14 -33.86 -55.92 -24.29
N ARG A 15 -33.31 -56.77 -23.41
CA ARG A 15 -34.10 -57.68 -22.57
C ARG A 15 -33.45 -57.91 -21.20
N SER A 16 -33.89 -57.10 -20.24
CA SER A 16 -34.40 -57.48 -18.92
C SER A 16 -33.76 -58.65 -18.13
N MET A 17 -33.10 -58.25 -17.03
CA MET A 17 -33.23 -58.74 -15.64
C MET A 17 -32.41 -59.95 -15.11
N ARG A 18 -31.45 -59.56 -14.24
CA ARG A 18 -31.22 -60.01 -12.83
C ARG A 18 -30.31 -61.24 -12.55
N PRO A 19 -29.66 -61.29 -11.36
CA PRO A 19 -28.19 -61.22 -11.22
C PRO A 19 -27.55 -62.46 -10.55
N LEU A 20 -26.21 -62.60 -10.62
CA LEU A 20 -25.27 -63.18 -9.62
C LEU A 20 -23.84 -63.30 -10.22
N PRO A 21 -22.74 -63.40 -9.43
CA PRO A 21 -22.14 -62.40 -8.55
C PRO A 21 -20.71 -61.97 -9.00
N LEU A 22 -20.33 -60.75 -8.59
CA LEU A 22 -19.16 -59.95 -8.95
C LEU A 22 -17.80 -60.44 -8.37
N LEU A 23 -17.68 -61.68 -7.89
CA LEU A 23 -16.54 -62.10 -7.05
C LEU A 23 -15.40 -62.81 -7.78
N LEU A 24 -15.52 -63.07 -9.08
CA LEU A 24 -14.51 -63.82 -9.86
C LEU A 24 -13.78 -63.02 -10.95
N LEU A 25 -14.18 -61.77 -11.21
CA LEU A 25 -13.53 -60.88 -12.19
C LEU A 25 -12.57 -59.86 -11.55
N LEU A 26 -12.65 -59.63 -10.23
CA LEU A 26 -11.74 -58.73 -9.52
C LEU A 26 -10.39 -59.36 -9.17
N ALA A 27 -10.29 -60.70 -9.12
CA ALA A 27 -9.05 -61.37 -8.74
C ALA A 27 -8.00 -61.45 -9.87
N SER A 28 -8.42 -61.40 -11.14
CA SER A 28 -7.51 -61.48 -12.28
C SER A 28 -7.08 -60.12 -12.84
N LEU A 29 -7.81 -59.03 -12.55
CA LEU A 29 -7.39 -57.67 -12.93
C LEU A 29 -6.44 -57.03 -11.91
N PHE A 30 -6.60 -57.34 -10.62
CA PHE A 30 -5.71 -56.82 -9.56
C PHE A 30 -4.31 -57.41 -9.58
N CYS A 31 -4.13 -58.64 -10.08
CA CYS A 31 -2.81 -59.29 -10.10
C CYS A 31 -1.90 -58.72 -11.21
N CYS A 32 -2.45 -58.23 -12.32
CA CYS A 32 -1.65 -57.69 -13.42
C CYS A 32 -1.31 -56.18 -13.27
N LEU A 33 -2.05 -55.41 -12.47
CA LEU A 33 -1.73 -53.99 -12.21
C LEU A 33 -0.74 -53.79 -11.05
N ALA A 34 -0.75 -54.67 -10.04
CA ALA A 34 0.16 -54.55 -8.90
C ALA A 34 1.61 -54.98 -9.22
N LEU A 35 1.83 -55.78 -10.27
CA LEU A 35 3.18 -56.25 -10.64
C LEU A 35 3.94 -55.29 -11.57
N ASN A 36 3.26 -54.35 -12.24
CA ASN A 36 3.91 -53.39 -13.16
C ASN A 36 4.11 -51.98 -12.57
N ALA A 37 3.37 -51.58 -11.52
CA ALA A 37 3.60 -50.28 -10.87
C ALA A 37 4.91 -50.26 -10.06
N ASN A 38 5.22 -51.36 -9.37
CA ASN A 38 6.41 -51.45 -8.52
C ASN A 38 7.74 -51.53 -9.30
N VAL A 39 7.72 -51.98 -10.56
CA VAL A 39 8.95 -52.09 -11.37
C VAL A 39 9.35 -50.74 -11.99
N SER A 40 8.39 -49.80 -12.18
CA SER A 40 8.64 -48.46 -12.75
C SER A 40 9.06 -47.43 -11.70
N ALA A 41 8.45 -47.44 -10.50
CA ALA A 41 8.79 -46.50 -9.43
C ALA A 41 10.23 -46.69 -8.91
N GLN A 42 10.71 -47.93 -8.85
CA GLN A 42 12.06 -48.25 -8.35
C GLN A 42 13.19 -47.77 -9.29
N ALA A 43 12.92 -47.64 -10.59
CA ALA A 43 13.91 -47.24 -11.58
C ALA A 43 14.14 -45.73 -11.61
N VAL A 44 13.08 -44.93 -11.44
CA VAL A 44 13.13 -43.46 -11.43
C VAL A 44 13.76 -42.94 -10.14
N CYS A 45 13.37 -43.49 -8.99
CA CYS A 45 13.94 -43.15 -7.68
C CYS A 45 15.44 -43.46 -7.51
N ALA A 46 16.04 -44.21 -8.43
CA ALA A 46 17.47 -44.53 -8.42
C ALA A 46 18.31 -43.63 -9.33
N SER A 47 17.68 -42.82 -10.18
CA SER A 47 18.35 -41.95 -11.16
C SER A 47 18.22 -40.46 -10.87
N SER A 48 17.27 -40.04 -10.03
CA SER A 48 17.03 -38.63 -9.72
C SER A 48 18.12 -38.05 -8.81
N THR A 49 18.53 -36.81 -9.07
CA THR A 49 19.66 -36.18 -8.35
C THR A 49 19.25 -35.07 -7.39
N HIS A 50 18.01 -34.58 -7.48
CA HIS A 50 17.48 -33.51 -6.63
C HIS A 50 16.96 -34.02 -5.28
N SER A 51 16.95 -33.16 -4.26
CA SER A 51 16.48 -33.48 -2.90
C SER A 51 15.02 -33.93 -2.89
N CYS A 52 14.62 -34.78 -1.94
CA CYS A 52 13.21 -35.15 -1.77
C CYS A 52 12.35 -34.07 -1.12
N PHE A 53 12.99 -33.06 -0.55
CA PHE A 53 12.36 -31.97 0.19
C PHE A 53 12.53 -30.64 -0.54
N SER A 54 12.89 -30.69 -1.82
CA SER A 54 12.93 -29.54 -2.69
C SER A 54 12.16 -29.90 -3.95
N PRO A 55 11.27 -29.03 -4.43
CA PRO A 55 10.49 -29.37 -5.60
C PRO A 55 11.39 -29.42 -6.84
N SER A 56 11.07 -30.34 -7.75
CA SER A 56 11.63 -30.42 -9.09
C SER A 56 10.50 -30.70 -10.08
N ILE A 57 10.15 -29.67 -10.83
CA ILE A 57 9.09 -29.75 -11.85
C ILE A 57 9.58 -30.38 -13.17
N THR A 58 10.90 -30.53 -13.33
CA THR A 58 11.54 -31.08 -14.54
C THR A 58 11.98 -32.54 -14.40
N GLU A 59 12.03 -33.07 -13.18
CA GLU A 59 12.43 -34.45 -12.89
C GLU A 59 11.40 -35.13 -11.98
N ALA A 60 11.00 -36.35 -12.32
CA ALA A 60 10.18 -37.19 -11.45
C ALA A 60 11.05 -38.00 -10.48
N GLY A 61 10.54 -38.27 -9.28
CA GLY A 61 11.25 -38.98 -8.21
C GLY A 61 12.43 -38.19 -7.64
N CYS A 62 12.87 -38.48 -6.42
CA CYS A 62 13.95 -37.74 -5.77
C CYS A 62 15.18 -38.60 -5.41
N SER A 63 16.25 -37.96 -4.97
CA SER A 63 17.59 -38.54 -4.71
C SER A 63 17.68 -39.54 -3.57
N ASN A 64 16.73 -39.52 -2.61
CA ASN A 64 16.67 -40.55 -1.57
C ASN A 64 15.69 -41.64 -2.02
N PRO A 65 16.17 -42.83 -2.43
CA PRO A 65 15.34 -43.87 -3.03
C PRO A 65 14.30 -44.45 -2.08
N ASN A 66 14.54 -44.42 -0.76
CA ASN A 66 13.57 -44.88 0.23
C ASN A 66 12.45 -43.85 0.39
N CYS A 67 12.79 -42.57 0.56
CA CYS A 67 11.80 -41.49 0.59
C CYS A 67 10.98 -41.46 -0.70
N CYS A 68 11.69 -41.43 -1.83
CA CYS A 68 11.11 -41.47 -3.16
C CYS A 68 10.08 -42.59 -3.24
N SER A 69 10.46 -43.84 -2.91
CA SER A 69 9.56 -44.98 -2.95
C SER A 69 8.33 -44.86 -2.03
N THR A 70 8.47 -44.21 -0.87
CA THR A 70 7.37 -44.00 0.09
C THR A 70 6.36 -42.99 -0.45
N VAL A 71 6.83 -41.84 -0.95
CA VAL A 71 5.96 -40.82 -1.54
C VAL A 71 5.35 -41.32 -2.85
N CYS A 72 6.12 -42.01 -3.72
CA CYS A 72 5.57 -42.62 -4.95
C CYS A 72 4.42 -43.61 -4.66
N ALA A 73 4.44 -44.27 -3.50
CA ALA A 73 3.42 -45.23 -3.12
C ALA A 73 2.13 -44.56 -2.64
N ILE A 74 2.23 -43.32 -2.16
CA ILE A 74 1.12 -42.49 -1.69
C ILE A 74 0.55 -41.69 -2.87
N GLU A 75 1.41 -40.98 -3.58
CA GLU A 75 1.10 -40.22 -4.79
C GLU A 75 1.98 -40.68 -5.97
N PRO A 76 1.47 -41.56 -6.84
CA PRO A 76 2.21 -42.09 -7.98
C PRO A 76 2.69 -41.03 -8.98
N MET A 77 2.03 -39.85 -9.00
CA MET A 77 2.36 -38.75 -9.90
C MET A 77 3.73 -38.13 -9.58
N CYS A 78 4.17 -38.20 -8.32
CA CYS A 78 5.49 -37.74 -7.88
C CYS A 78 6.65 -38.43 -8.61
N CYS A 79 6.41 -39.64 -9.13
CA CYS A 79 7.41 -40.49 -9.77
C CYS A 79 7.09 -40.83 -11.22
N ALA A 80 5.98 -40.29 -11.72
CA ALA A 80 5.53 -40.44 -13.10
C ALA A 80 5.61 -39.12 -13.88
N VAL A 81 5.54 -37.96 -13.20
CA VAL A 81 5.45 -36.65 -13.84
C VAL A 81 6.50 -35.68 -13.30
N ALA A 82 6.42 -35.30 -12.03
CA ALA A 82 7.29 -34.30 -11.41
C ALA A 82 7.26 -34.41 -9.89
N TRP A 83 8.31 -33.96 -9.22
CA TRP A 83 8.40 -33.90 -7.77
C TRP A 83 7.97 -32.50 -7.27
N ASP A 84 6.67 -32.22 -7.19
CA ASP A 84 6.13 -30.88 -6.86
C ASP A 84 6.02 -30.59 -5.34
N ALA A 85 5.42 -29.45 -4.97
CA ALA A 85 5.23 -29.04 -3.57
C ALA A 85 4.36 -30.03 -2.77
N LEU A 86 3.41 -30.71 -3.42
CA LEU A 86 2.65 -31.77 -2.77
C LEU A 86 3.57 -32.96 -2.48
N CYS A 87 4.43 -33.35 -3.43
CA CYS A 87 5.43 -34.40 -3.22
C CYS A 87 6.42 -34.04 -2.11
N VAL A 88 6.84 -32.77 -2.02
CA VAL A 88 7.66 -32.25 -0.92
C VAL A 88 6.90 -32.31 0.41
N SER A 89 5.65 -31.85 0.49
CA SER A 89 4.84 -31.93 1.72
C SER A 89 4.58 -33.37 2.18
N LEU A 90 4.41 -34.29 1.22
CA LEU A 90 4.32 -35.72 1.50
C LEU A 90 5.67 -36.29 1.90
N ALA A 91 6.77 -35.80 1.34
CA ALA A 91 8.10 -36.17 1.77
C ALA A 91 8.37 -35.67 3.19
N GLU A 92 8.18 -34.39 3.49
CA GLU A 92 8.28 -33.82 4.83
C GLU A 92 7.46 -34.61 5.86
N LYS A 93 6.29 -35.10 5.44
CA LYS A 93 5.40 -35.87 6.29
C LYS A 93 5.76 -37.35 6.45
N PHE A 94 6.32 -38.00 5.41
CA PHE A 94 6.43 -39.46 5.35
C PHE A 94 7.84 -39.99 5.06
N CYS A 95 8.79 -39.12 4.71
CA CYS A 95 10.14 -39.49 4.30
C CYS A 95 11.25 -39.20 5.29
N THR A 96 11.07 -38.26 6.19
CA THR A 96 12.07 -37.93 7.19
C THR A 96 11.94 -38.85 8.39
N ALA A 97 13.08 -39.27 8.95
CA ALA A 97 13.12 -39.62 10.36
C ALA A 97 12.90 -38.34 11.19
N CYS A 98 13.35 -37.17 10.73
CA CYS A 98 13.13 -35.84 11.30
C CYS A 98 11.64 -35.44 11.40
N GLY A 99 11.25 -34.73 12.47
CA GLY A 99 9.87 -34.32 12.73
C GLY A 99 8.92 -35.45 13.16
N SER A 100 9.37 -36.71 13.14
CA SER A 100 8.52 -37.88 13.40
C SER A 100 8.33 -38.24 14.88
N VAL A 101 8.94 -37.46 15.77
CA VAL A 101 8.93 -37.68 17.22
C VAL A 101 8.44 -36.42 17.94
N ALA A 102 7.92 -36.56 19.16
CA ALA A 102 7.36 -35.43 19.90
C ALA A 102 8.44 -34.66 20.68
N GLU A 103 9.66 -35.18 20.73
CA GLU A 103 10.77 -34.67 21.50
C GLU A 103 11.44 -33.44 20.84
N SER A 104 11.76 -32.42 21.63
CA SER A 104 12.30 -31.14 21.14
C SER A 104 13.72 -31.26 20.58
N CYS A 105 14.04 -30.49 19.53
CA CYS A 105 15.37 -30.39 18.95
C CYS A 105 16.40 -29.79 19.91
N PHE A 106 15.93 -29.10 20.94
CA PHE A 106 16.77 -28.40 21.93
C PHE A 106 16.96 -29.22 23.22
N VAL A 107 16.51 -30.47 23.27
CA VAL A 107 16.68 -31.37 24.41
C VAL A 107 17.24 -32.72 23.94
N ALA A 108 18.26 -33.24 24.62
CA ALA A 108 18.86 -34.50 24.23
C ALA A 108 17.93 -35.69 24.54
N HIS A 109 17.81 -36.62 23.60
CA HIS A 109 16.94 -37.80 23.71
C HIS A 109 17.47 -38.97 22.86
N SER A 110 16.88 -40.15 23.06
CA SER A 110 17.37 -41.38 22.41
C SER A 110 16.89 -41.58 20.97
N SER A 111 15.91 -40.82 20.47
CA SER A 111 15.53 -40.89 19.05
C SER A 111 16.57 -40.22 18.17
N GLY A 112 16.77 -40.74 16.95
CA GLY A 112 17.61 -40.12 15.91
C GLY A 112 16.83 -39.10 15.08
N SER A 113 16.11 -38.20 15.76
CA SER A 113 15.19 -37.21 15.19
C SER A 113 14.57 -36.38 16.30
N CYS A 114 14.19 -35.13 16.01
CA CYS A 114 13.42 -34.25 16.90
C CYS A 114 12.17 -33.67 16.21
N ARG A 115 11.34 -32.93 16.97
CA ARG A 115 10.00 -32.45 16.61
C ARG A 115 10.00 -31.46 15.44
N ASP A 116 10.94 -30.53 15.41
CA ASP A 116 11.05 -29.56 14.32
C ASP A 116 11.77 -30.19 13.13
N GLY A 117 11.05 -30.40 12.03
CA GLY A 117 11.58 -31.01 10.82
C GLY A 117 12.72 -30.20 10.19
N ALA A 118 12.54 -28.88 10.06
CA ALA A 118 13.51 -28.00 9.41
C ALA A 118 14.81 -27.91 10.21
N CYS A 119 14.70 -27.73 11.53
CA CYS A 119 15.86 -27.74 12.40
C CYS A 119 16.56 -29.11 12.38
N CYS A 120 15.77 -30.18 12.44
CA CYS A 120 16.31 -31.53 12.43
C CYS A 120 17.13 -31.81 11.17
N GLU A 121 16.62 -31.39 10.00
CA GLU A 121 17.26 -31.63 8.71
C GLU A 121 18.62 -30.93 8.58
N VAL A 122 18.71 -29.67 8.98
CA VAL A 122 19.96 -28.90 8.90
C VAL A 122 21.01 -29.47 9.86
N VAL A 123 20.58 -29.94 11.04
CA VAL A 123 21.43 -30.64 11.99
C VAL A 123 21.86 -32.01 11.44
N CYS A 124 20.97 -32.80 10.82
CA CYS A 124 21.31 -34.07 10.18
C CYS A 124 22.27 -33.92 9.00
N ALA A 125 22.09 -32.86 8.21
CA ALA A 125 22.95 -32.56 7.07
C ALA A 125 24.38 -32.20 7.53
N THR A 126 24.48 -31.56 8.70
CA THR A 126 25.77 -31.17 9.29
C THR A 126 26.43 -32.32 10.07
N ASP A 127 25.65 -33.09 10.84
CA ASP A 127 26.09 -34.31 11.53
C ASP A 127 25.07 -35.45 11.35
N PRO A 128 25.31 -36.37 10.39
CA PRO A 128 24.46 -37.53 10.17
C PRO A 128 24.35 -38.47 11.38
N GLY A 129 25.25 -38.39 12.36
CA GLY A 129 25.20 -39.14 13.61
C GLY A 129 23.96 -38.82 14.45
N CYS A 130 23.49 -37.58 14.41
CA CYS A 130 22.29 -37.13 15.12
C CYS A 130 21.03 -37.88 14.68
N CYS A 131 21.03 -38.39 13.45
CA CYS A 131 19.84 -38.94 12.80
C CYS A 131 19.95 -40.45 12.54
N SER A 132 21.13 -41.01 12.78
CA SER A 132 21.42 -42.44 12.64
C SER A 132 21.74 -43.13 13.97
N VAL A 133 22.08 -42.37 15.03
CA VAL A 133 22.47 -42.92 16.34
C VAL A 133 21.50 -42.46 17.43
N ALA A 134 21.55 -41.18 17.81
CA ALA A 134 20.69 -40.56 18.81
C ALA A 134 20.86 -39.03 18.78
N TRP A 135 19.86 -38.30 19.25
CA TRP A 135 19.93 -36.86 19.44
C TRP A 135 20.60 -36.51 20.77
N ASP A 136 21.93 -36.52 20.81
CA ASP A 136 22.68 -36.26 22.03
C ASP A 136 22.97 -34.77 22.28
N ALA A 137 23.78 -34.46 23.30
CA ALA A 137 24.14 -33.10 23.66
C ALA A 137 24.91 -32.34 22.55
N GLN A 138 25.61 -33.05 21.66
CA GLN A 138 26.27 -32.43 20.51
C GLN A 138 25.24 -32.04 19.45
N CYS A 139 24.23 -32.87 19.22
CA CYS A 139 23.10 -32.56 18.33
C CYS A 139 22.30 -31.34 18.83
N VAL A 140 22.03 -31.26 20.13
CA VAL A 140 21.39 -30.08 20.74
C VAL A 140 22.24 -28.82 20.58
N LYS A 141 23.57 -28.93 20.75
CA LYS A 141 24.47 -27.78 20.55
C LYS A 141 24.47 -27.31 19.10
N LEU A 142 24.37 -28.24 18.16
CA LEU A 142 24.30 -27.95 16.73
C LEU A 142 22.95 -27.32 16.35
N ALA A 143 21.85 -27.83 16.91
CA ALA A 143 20.50 -27.26 16.77
C ALA A 143 20.45 -25.80 17.24
N ASN A 144 21.00 -25.50 18.41
CA ASN A 144 21.08 -24.11 18.90
C ASN A 144 21.90 -23.18 17.99
N ALA A 145 22.85 -23.71 17.22
CA ALA A 145 23.70 -22.90 16.35
C ALA A 145 23.12 -22.70 14.95
N LEU A 146 22.30 -23.64 14.47
CA LEU A 146 21.81 -23.67 13.09
C LEU A 146 20.32 -23.35 12.96
N CYS A 147 19.57 -23.42 14.06
CA CYS A 147 18.13 -23.26 14.06
C CYS A 147 17.64 -22.06 14.89
N VAL A 148 18.50 -21.38 15.65
CA VAL A 148 18.09 -20.26 16.49
C VAL A 148 18.65 -18.97 15.92
N GLY A 149 17.79 -17.96 15.82
CA GLY A 149 18.11 -16.62 15.33
C GLY A 149 17.59 -16.35 13.92
N CYS A 150 17.46 -15.07 13.60
CA CYS A 150 16.94 -14.62 12.32
C CYS A 150 17.82 -15.02 11.15
N GLY A 151 17.19 -15.60 10.13
CA GLY A 151 17.89 -16.08 8.94
C GLY A 151 18.67 -17.38 9.18
N ALA A 152 18.52 -18.02 10.34
CA ALA A 152 19.21 -19.27 10.58
C ALA A 152 18.62 -20.38 9.67
N PRO A 153 19.47 -21.20 9.04
CA PRO A 153 19.06 -22.10 7.96
C PRO A 153 18.05 -23.17 8.39
N GLY A 154 18.03 -23.52 9.68
CA GLY A 154 17.08 -24.47 10.27
C GLY A 154 16.03 -23.84 11.18
N ALA A 155 15.86 -22.51 11.13
CA ALA A 155 14.93 -21.80 12.02
C ALA A 155 13.46 -22.11 11.76
N GLY A 156 13.11 -22.59 10.57
CA GLY A 156 11.71 -22.82 10.18
C GLY A 156 11.09 -21.58 9.52
N SER A 157 9.90 -21.75 8.95
CA SER A 157 9.21 -20.70 8.20
C SER A 157 8.62 -19.63 9.13
N CYS A 158 8.74 -18.35 8.77
CA CYS A 158 8.10 -17.24 9.50
C CYS A 158 6.57 -17.32 9.52
N LYS A 159 5.99 -18.12 8.62
CA LYS A 159 4.54 -18.25 8.42
C LYS A 159 3.93 -19.38 9.24
N LEU A 160 4.76 -20.20 9.89
CA LEU A 160 4.32 -21.38 10.64
C LEU A 160 4.88 -21.33 12.05
N THR A 161 4.12 -21.84 13.00
CA THR A 161 4.58 -21.92 14.38
C THR A 161 5.63 -23.02 14.53
N HIS A 162 6.70 -22.74 15.29
CA HIS A 162 7.77 -23.69 15.57
C HIS A 162 8.46 -23.39 16.92
N GLU A 163 9.23 -24.36 17.42
CA GLU A 163 9.85 -24.27 18.75
C GLU A 163 11.15 -23.47 18.78
N ALA A 164 11.78 -23.23 17.62
CA ALA A 164 12.95 -22.37 17.52
C ALA A 164 12.57 -20.89 17.66
N ALA A 165 13.48 -20.09 18.21
CA ALA A 165 13.35 -18.64 18.24
C ALA A 165 13.97 -18.01 16.98
N GLY A 166 13.25 -17.06 16.38
CA GLY A 166 13.51 -16.49 15.06
C GLY A 166 13.14 -17.44 13.93
N CYS A 167 12.91 -16.92 12.73
CA CYS A 167 12.59 -17.71 11.55
C CYS A 167 13.65 -17.57 10.44
N ASN A 168 13.48 -18.31 9.34
CA ASN A 168 14.48 -18.47 8.27
C ASN A 168 14.60 -17.28 7.32
N ASP A 169 13.63 -16.35 7.28
CA ASP A 169 13.77 -15.08 6.57
C ASP A 169 14.37 -14.04 7.52
N SER A 170 15.59 -13.59 7.23
CA SER A 170 16.32 -12.66 8.11
C SER A 170 15.65 -11.29 8.22
N SER A 171 15.05 -10.78 7.13
CA SER A 171 14.43 -9.45 7.10
C SER A 171 13.08 -9.48 7.80
N CYS A 172 12.25 -10.45 7.45
CA CYS A 172 10.97 -10.67 8.12
C CYS A 172 11.15 -10.95 9.61
N CYS A 173 12.06 -11.87 9.93
CA CYS A 173 12.38 -12.20 11.31
C CYS A 173 12.82 -10.96 12.08
N SER A 174 13.78 -10.18 11.55
CA SER A 174 14.27 -8.99 12.25
C SER A 174 13.16 -7.97 12.48
N THR A 175 12.27 -7.79 11.50
CA THR A 175 11.10 -6.89 11.63
C THR A 175 10.16 -7.35 12.74
N VAL A 176 9.82 -8.64 12.77
CA VAL A 176 8.97 -9.23 13.81
C VAL A 176 9.67 -9.21 15.17
N CYS A 177 10.98 -9.48 15.26
CA CYS A 177 11.74 -9.43 16.51
C CYS A 177 11.76 -8.06 17.14
N ILE A 178 11.81 -7.00 16.32
CA ILE A 178 11.79 -5.64 16.84
C ILE A 178 10.45 -5.41 17.54
N ILE A 179 9.35 -5.97 17.03
CA ILE A 179 8.01 -5.78 17.58
C ILE A 179 7.74 -6.69 18.77
N ASP A 180 8.14 -7.96 18.69
CA ASP A 180 8.07 -8.89 19.80
C ASP A 180 9.39 -9.67 19.91
N ALA A 181 10.22 -9.23 20.86
CA ALA A 181 11.49 -9.88 21.16
C ALA A 181 11.30 -11.36 21.57
N HIS A 182 10.14 -11.75 22.10
CA HIS A 182 9.86 -13.16 22.46
C HIS A 182 9.92 -14.08 21.25
N CYS A 183 9.56 -13.58 20.06
CA CYS A 183 9.68 -14.34 18.82
C CYS A 183 11.12 -14.77 18.54
N CYS A 184 12.11 -14.05 19.07
CA CYS A 184 13.53 -14.23 18.77
C CYS A 184 14.36 -14.63 20.00
N GLU A 185 13.76 -14.56 21.18
CA GLU A 185 14.35 -15.02 22.45
C GLU A 185 13.80 -16.36 22.92
N THR A 186 12.56 -16.71 22.56
CA THR A 186 11.86 -17.87 23.14
C THR A 186 11.39 -18.89 22.11
N THR A 187 10.37 -18.57 21.32
CA THR A 187 9.74 -19.48 20.35
C THR A 187 9.01 -18.65 19.30
N TRP A 188 8.89 -19.19 18.10
CA TRP A 188 8.05 -18.59 17.06
C TRP A 188 6.64 -19.16 17.11
N ASP A 189 5.76 -18.54 17.89
CA ASP A 189 4.38 -19.00 18.07
C ASP A 189 3.38 -18.30 17.13
N GLN A 190 2.08 -18.48 17.37
CA GLN A 190 1.04 -17.95 16.47
C GLN A 190 1.05 -16.41 16.43
N VAL A 191 1.44 -15.74 17.51
CA VAL A 191 1.56 -14.27 17.55
C VAL A 191 2.67 -13.83 16.61
N CYS A 192 3.81 -14.54 16.61
CA CYS A 192 4.91 -14.28 15.67
C CYS A 192 4.51 -14.51 14.21
N VAL A 193 3.68 -15.53 13.93
CA VAL A 193 3.13 -15.78 12.59
C VAL A 193 2.18 -14.66 12.16
N ASP A 194 1.30 -14.22 13.05
CA ASP A 194 0.35 -13.15 12.77
C ASP A 194 1.10 -11.82 12.51
N TRP A 195 2.18 -11.56 13.25
CA TRP A 195 3.10 -10.46 12.98
C TRP A 195 3.75 -10.57 11.61
N ALA A 196 4.29 -11.75 11.28
CA ALA A 196 4.96 -11.98 10.01
C ALA A 196 4.00 -11.81 8.82
N GLN A 197 2.73 -12.19 8.95
CA GLN A 197 1.74 -12.01 7.88
C GLN A 197 1.44 -10.53 7.60
N GLN A 198 1.46 -9.69 8.62
CA GLN A 198 1.16 -8.26 8.48
C GLN A 198 2.35 -7.44 7.98
N LEU A 199 3.57 -7.86 8.34
CA LEU A 199 4.77 -7.03 8.24
C LEU A 199 5.77 -7.54 7.22
N CYS A 200 5.63 -8.79 6.83
CA CYS A 200 6.48 -9.41 5.82
C CYS A 200 5.61 -9.65 4.58
N PRO A 201 5.66 -8.72 3.61
CA PRO A 201 5.14 -8.99 2.28
C PRO A 201 5.72 -10.32 1.79
N ASP A 202 4.87 -11.12 1.16
CA ASP A 202 5.21 -12.42 0.63
C ASP A 202 4.30 -12.67 -0.56
N CYS A 203 4.56 -13.73 -1.29
CA CYS A 203 3.69 -14.21 -2.32
C CYS A 203 2.28 -14.44 -1.82
N GLY A 204 1.30 -13.98 -2.60
CA GLY A 204 -0.11 -14.14 -2.28
C GLY A 204 -0.67 -13.10 -1.34
N ASN A 205 0.13 -12.10 -0.92
CA ASN A 205 -0.39 -10.97 -0.18
C ASN A 205 -1.44 -10.24 -1.05
N PRO A 206 -2.70 -10.09 -0.61
CA PRO A 206 -3.74 -9.41 -1.38
C PRO A 206 -3.43 -7.94 -1.69
N ASN A 207 -2.60 -7.31 -0.85
CA ASN A 207 -2.10 -5.94 -1.03
C ASN A 207 -0.86 -5.88 -1.93
N ALA A 208 -0.23 -7.03 -2.25
CA ALA A 208 0.71 -7.06 -3.35
C ALA A 208 -0.07 -6.83 -4.65
N LYS A 209 0.52 -6.10 -5.59
CA LYS A 209 -0.15 -5.74 -6.84
C LYS A 209 -0.21 -6.97 -7.78
N SER A 210 -0.84 -6.79 -8.94
CA SER A 210 -1.03 -7.88 -9.92
C SER A 210 0.30 -8.51 -10.35
N CYS A 211 0.30 -9.83 -10.53
CA CYS A 211 1.45 -10.53 -11.12
C CYS A 211 1.67 -10.25 -12.62
N CYS A 212 0.66 -9.69 -13.30
CA CYS A 212 0.63 -9.64 -14.76
C CYS A 212 1.46 -8.52 -15.39
N PHE A 213 1.87 -7.52 -14.60
CA PHE A 213 2.64 -6.37 -15.05
C PHE A 213 3.52 -5.83 -13.93
N GLU A 214 4.53 -5.03 -14.27
CA GLU A 214 5.50 -4.55 -13.31
C GLU A 214 4.91 -3.54 -12.30
N HIS A 215 5.51 -3.51 -11.11
CA HIS A 215 5.22 -2.54 -10.07
C HIS A 215 6.45 -2.28 -9.17
N ALA A 216 6.33 -1.33 -8.25
CA ALA A 216 7.45 -0.85 -7.43
C ALA A 216 7.76 -1.72 -6.20
N THR A 217 6.81 -2.53 -5.74
CA THR A 217 6.97 -3.42 -4.57
C THR A 217 7.36 -4.84 -4.97
N PRO A 218 8.04 -5.62 -4.11
CA PRO A 218 8.28 -7.05 -4.35
C PRO A 218 6.99 -7.87 -4.23
N PHE A 219 7.07 -9.14 -4.64
CA PHE A 219 5.98 -10.14 -4.65
C PHE A 219 4.81 -9.76 -5.57
N CYS A 220 3.79 -10.61 -5.66
CA CYS A 220 2.53 -10.28 -6.32
C CYS A 220 1.36 -11.04 -5.69
N SER A 221 0.12 -10.64 -6.01
CA SER A 221 -1.10 -11.09 -5.34
C SER A 221 -1.48 -12.56 -5.55
N ASP A 222 -1.00 -13.21 -6.60
CA ASP A 222 -1.21 -14.65 -6.81
C ASP A 222 -0.08 -15.44 -6.14
N GLU A 223 -0.42 -16.15 -5.06
CA GLU A 223 0.54 -16.91 -4.27
C GLU A 223 1.32 -17.92 -5.12
N THR A 224 0.62 -18.68 -5.95
CA THR A 224 1.24 -19.78 -6.72
C THR A 224 2.16 -19.24 -7.80
N CYS A 225 1.72 -18.20 -8.51
CA CYS A 225 2.51 -17.56 -9.54
C CYS A 225 3.73 -16.84 -8.96
N CYS A 226 3.51 -16.07 -7.89
CA CYS A 226 4.58 -15.38 -7.20
C CYS A 226 5.66 -16.37 -6.73
N GLN A 227 5.28 -17.46 -6.05
CA GLN A 227 6.26 -18.46 -5.57
C GLN A 227 7.05 -19.08 -6.73
N LEU A 228 6.39 -19.31 -7.86
CA LEU A 228 7.06 -19.82 -9.05
C LEU A 228 8.07 -18.81 -9.63
N VAL A 229 7.69 -17.52 -9.72
CA VAL A 229 8.57 -16.47 -10.23
C VAL A 229 9.72 -16.20 -9.26
N CYS A 230 9.47 -16.14 -7.95
CA CYS A 230 10.50 -16.04 -6.91
C CYS A 230 11.55 -17.14 -7.00
N ALA A 231 11.12 -18.37 -7.27
CA ALA A 231 12.03 -19.51 -7.43
C ALA A 231 12.90 -19.40 -8.69
N LEU A 232 12.48 -18.61 -9.68
CA LEU A 232 13.24 -18.34 -10.90
C LEU A 232 14.17 -17.13 -10.74
N ASP A 233 13.68 -16.08 -10.10
CA ASP A 233 14.41 -14.85 -9.84
C ASP A 233 14.05 -14.26 -8.46
N GLN A 234 15.04 -14.30 -7.56
CA GLN A 234 14.92 -13.83 -6.19
C GLN A 234 14.74 -12.29 -6.11
N TYR A 235 15.19 -11.55 -7.13
CA TYR A 235 15.00 -10.10 -7.21
C TYR A 235 13.53 -9.69 -7.12
N CYS A 236 12.64 -10.50 -7.72
CA CYS A 236 11.19 -10.27 -7.70
C CYS A 236 10.59 -10.24 -6.29
N CYS A 237 11.32 -10.76 -5.29
CA CYS A 237 10.82 -11.09 -3.97
C CYS A 237 11.67 -10.45 -2.86
N GLU A 238 12.72 -9.72 -3.23
CA GLU A 238 13.53 -8.92 -2.32
C GLU A 238 13.46 -7.43 -2.63
N ASP A 239 13.41 -7.07 -3.91
CA ASP A 239 13.52 -5.68 -4.35
C ASP A 239 12.21 -5.16 -4.93
N ARG A 240 11.78 -5.69 -6.08
CA ARG A 240 10.54 -5.26 -6.75
C ARG A 240 10.08 -6.24 -7.83
N TRP A 241 8.80 -6.20 -8.14
CA TRP A 241 8.23 -6.91 -9.28
C TRP A 241 8.43 -6.12 -10.59
N ASP A 242 9.57 -6.33 -11.27
CA ASP A 242 9.90 -5.61 -12.49
C ASP A 242 9.32 -6.25 -13.78
N PHE A 243 9.65 -5.66 -14.93
CA PHE A 243 9.31 -6.20 -16.26
C PHE A 243 9.65 -7.68 -16.44
N TYR A 244 10.80 -8.14 -15.94
CA TYR A 244 11.22 -9.53 -16.09
C TYR A 244 10.40 -10.46 -15.20
N CYS A 245 10.03 -10.02 -13.99
CA CYS A 245 9.09 -10.72 -13.12
C CYS A 245 7.73 -10.91 -13.79
N ALA A 246 7.16 -9.84 -14.34
CA ALA A 246 5.89 -9.88 -15.07
C ALA A 246 5.97 -10.75 -16.34
N GLN A 247 7.08 -10.69 -17.09
CA GLN A 247 7.29 -11.54 -18.26
C GLN A 247 7.36 -13.02 -17.86
N SER A 248 8.09 -13.33 -16.79
CA SER A 248 8.19 -14.68 -16.26
C SER A 248 6.82 -15.19 -15.82
N ALA A 249 6.02 -14.35 -15.16
CA ALA A 249 4.65 -14.68 -14.77
C ALA A 249 3.76 -14.99 -15.97
N ASN A 250 3.79 -14.15 -17.02
CA ASN A 250 2.98 -14.35 -18.21
C ASN A 250 3.32 -15.66 -18.95
N ILE A 251 4.60 -16.06 -18.94
CA ILE A 251 5.07 -17.29 -19.60
C ILE A 251 4.79 -18.54 -18.75
N ASN A 252 5.05 -18.47 -17.46
CA ASN A 252 5.12 -19.66 -16.61
C ASN A 252 3.88 -19.87 -15.73
N CYS A 253 3.07 -18.84 -15.51
CA CYS A 253 1.85 -18.93 -14.71
C CYS A 253 0.61 -19.16 -15.58
N THR A 254 -0.39 -19.84 -15.02
CA THR A 254 -1.70 -20.05 -15.69
C THR A 254 -2.72 -18.99 -15.26
N ILE A 255 -2.32 -17.71 -15.27
CA ILE A 255 -3.22 -16.60 -14.93
C ILE A 255 -3.91 -16.15 -16.21
N THR A 256 -5.20 -16.48 -16.33
CA THR A 256 -6.01 -16.15 -17.52
C THR A 256 -6.20 -14.66 -17.76
N GLN A 257 -5.97 -13.84 -16.73
CA GLN A 257 -6.11 -12.39 -16.74
C GLN A 257 -4.87 -11.67 -17.27
N CYS A 258 -3.72 -12.34 -17.42
CA CYS A 258 -2.53 -11.72 -17.99
C CYS A 258 -2.63 -11.68 -19.53
N THR A 259 -3.18 -10.60 -20.07
CA THR A 259 -3.45 -10.47 -21.52
C THR A 259 -2.37 -9.76 -22.30
N CYS A 260 -1.38 -9.15 -21.64
CA CYS A 260 -0.25 -8.52 -22.32
C CYS A 260 0.50 -9.51 -23.20
N GLY A 261 0.78 -9.11 -24.44
CA GLY A 261 1.44 -9.96 -25.43
C GLY A 261 0.52 -10.96 -26.13
N ASP A 262 -0.76 -11.08 -25.75
CA ASP A 262 -1.71 -11.95 -26.45
C ASP A 262 -2.09 -11.31 -27.80
N PRO A 263 -1.86 -11.99 -28.95
CA PRO A 263 -2.23 -11.47 -30.26
C PRO A 263 -3.74 -11.18 -30.42
N THR A 264 -4.58 -11.79 -29.59
CA THR A 264 -6.03 -11.59 -29.57
C THR A 264 -6.47 -10.41 -28.70
N ALA A 265 -5.59 -9.88 -27.84
CA ALA A 265 -5.88 -8.72 -27.00
C ALA A 265 -6.08 -7.45 -27.83
N GLY A 266 -5.47 -7.35 -29.03
CA GLY A 266 -5.63 -6.21 -29.94
C GLY A 266 -4.37 -5.37 -30.12
N SER A 267 -4.49 -4.26 -30.83
CA SER A 267 -3.36 -3.38 -31.17
C SER A 267 -3.10 -2.40 -30.04
N CYS A 268 -1.85 -2.29 -29.58
CA CYS A 268 -1.49 -1.34 -28.53
C CYS A 268 -1.75 0.13 -28.93
N LYS A 269 -1.72 0.44 -30.22
CA LYS A 269 -1.90 1.81 -30.74
C LYS A 269 -3.36 2.13 -31.09
N SER A 270 -4.32 1.32 -30.65
CA SER A 270 -5.74 1.57 -30.94
C SER A 270 -6.64 1.10 -29.81
N ALA A 271 -7.60 1.93 -29.40
CA ALA A 271 -8.54 1.56 -28.35
C ALA A 271 -9.39 0.34 -28.73
N HIS A 272 -9.66 -0.53 -27.76
CA HIS A 272 -10.52 -1.70 -27.88
C HIS A 272 -11.00 -2.19 -26.50
N ALA A 273 -12.14 -2.89 -26.47
CA ALA A 273 -12.81 -3.31 -25.23
C ALA A 273 -12.11 -4.44 -24.45
N THR A 274 -11.05 -5.04 -25.00
CA THR A 274 -10.26 -6.07 -24.33
C THR A 274 -9.15 -5.41 -23.50
N ALA A 275 -8.86 -5.97 -22.32
CA ALA A 275 -7.73 -5.56 -21.49
C ALA A 275 -6.40 -5.99 -22.13
N GLY A 276 -5.36 -5.18 -21.92
CA GLY A 276 -4.00 -5.37 -22.43
C GLY A 276 -3.91 -5.32 -23.96
N CYS A 277 -2.71 -5.44 -24.52
CA CYS A 277 -2.49 -5.41 -25.96
C CYS A 277 -1.46 -6.44 -26.43
N SER A 278 -1.35 -6.62 -27.75
CA SER A 278 -0.56 -7.70 -28.36
C SER A 278 0.97 -7.57 -28.27
N ASP A 279 1.51 -6.43 -27.85
CA ASP A 279 2.95 -6.28 -27.59
C ASP A 279 3.19 -6.30 -26.08
N PHE A 280 3.92 -7.32 -25.59
CA PHE A 280 4.10 -7.53 -24.16
C PHE A 280 4.81 -6.36 -23.47
N ARG A 281 5.85 -5.79 -24.08
CA ARG A 281 6.64 -4.71 -23.48
C ARG A 281 5.84 -3.42 -23.42
N CYS A 282 5.25 -3.05 -24.56
CA CYS A 282 4.39 -1.88 -24.63
C CYS A 282 3.21 -1.99 -23.67
N CYS A 283 2.55 -3.15 -23.65
CA CYS A 283 1.47 -3.42 -22.72
C CYS A 283 1.94 -3.24 -21.29
N ASN A 284 3.01 -3.93 -20.87
CA ASN A 284 3.53 -3.87 -19.51
C ASN A 284 3.89 -2.45 -19.06
N ASP A 285 4.58 -1.69 -19.92
CA ASP A 285 4.98 -0.31 -19.60
C ASP A 285 3.75 0.60 -19.41
N VAL A 286 2.71 0.43 -20.24
CA VAL A 286 1.42 1.14 -20.07
C VAL A 286 0.67 0.66 -18.82
N CYS A 287 0.62 -0.65 -18.54
CA CYS A 287 -0.05 -1.19 -17.35
C CYS A 287 0.59 -0.71 -16.04
N ALA A 288 1.91 -0.55 -16.02
CA ALA A 288 2.65 -0.10 -14.85
C ALA A 288 2.29 1.34 -14.48
N VAL A 289 1.91 2.13 -15.48
CA VAL A 289 1.49 3.52 -15.36
C VAL A 289 -0.01 3.63 -15.07
N ASP A 290 -0.81 2.76 -15.70
CA ASP A 290 -2.27 2.77 -15.62
C ASP A 290 -2.82 1.34 -15.71
N ALA A 291 -3.01 0.72 -14.54
CA ALA A 291 -3.43 -0.67 -14.44
C ALA A 291 -4.84 -0.92 -15.01
N PHE A 292 -5.69 0.12 -15.14
CA PHE A 292 -6.97 0.03 -15.84
C PHE A 292 -6.80 -0.59 -17.24
N CYS A 293 -5.73 -0.23 -17.95
CA CYS A 293 -5.43 -0.70 -19.30
C CYS A 293 -5.32 -2.22 -19.41
N CYS A 294 -4.99 -2.88 -18.31
CA CYS A 294 -4.66 -4.31 -18.28
C CYS A 294 -5.58 -5.11 -17.36
N VAL A 295 -6.46 -4.43 -16.65
CA VAL A 295 -7.44 -5.02 -15.74
C VAL A 295 -8.88 -4.87 -16.26
N VAL A 296 -9.19 -3.75 -16.92
CA VAL A 296 -10.54 -3.41 -17.38
C VAL A 296 -10.63 -3.45 -18.91
N GLU A 297 -10.04 -2.46 -19.58
CA GLU A 297 -10.06 -2.36 -21.04
C GLU A 297 -8.93 -1.47 -21.55
N TRP A 298 -8.52 -1.67 -22.81
CA TRP A 298 -7.55 -0.82 -23.47
C TRP A 298 -8.23 0.36 -24.17
N ASP A 299 -8.55 1.38 -23.40
CA ASP A 299 -9.30 2.55 -23.89
C ASP A 299 -8.44 3.54 -24.73
N TYR A 300 -9.00 4.71 -25.02
CA TYR A 300 -8.30 5.78 -25.74
C TYR A 300 -7.09 6.31 -24.96
N THR A 301 -7.18 6.40 -23.64
CA THR A 301 -6.08 6.78 -22.75
C THR A 301 -4.93 5.80 -22.88
N CYS A 302 -5.22 4.50 -22.82
CA CYS A 302 -4.23 3.43 -22.97
C CYS A 302 -3.55 3.48 -24.35
N ALA A 303 -4.33 3.64 -25.42
CA ALA A 303 -3.79 3.73 -26.78
C ALA A 303 -2.93 5.00 -27.00
N THR A 304 -3.28 6.10 -26.34
CA THR A 304 -2.54 7.37 -26.41
C THR A 304 -1.23 7.28 -25.61
N GLN A 305 -1.27 6.76 -24.38
CA GLN A 305 -0.07 6.45 -23.59
C GLN A 305 0.84 5.48 -24.33
N ALA A 306 0.27 4.42 -24.92
CA ALA A 306 1.04 3.52 -25.77
C ALA A 306 1.66 4.26 -26.95
N GLY A 307 0.94 5.24 -27.52
CA GLY A 307 1.42 6.17 -28.55
C GLY A 307 2.76 6.80 -28.23
N THR A 308 2.90 7.32 -27.00
CA THR A 308 4.07 8.06 -26.50
C THR A 308 5.15 7.15 -25.90
N MET A 309 4.75 6.17 -25.08
CA MET A 309 5.68 5.32 -24.32
C MET A 309 6.23 4.16 -25.14
N CYS A 310 5.42 3.62 -26.06
CA CYS A 310 5.83 2.48 -26.85
C CYS A 310 6.51 2.95 -28.13
N ALA A 311 7.83 3.04 -28.11
CA ALA A 311 8.61 3.14 -29.33
C ALA A 311 8.33 1.88 -30.17
N ILE A 312 7.76 2.08 -31.36
CA ILE A 312 8.05 1.11 -32.41
C ILE A 312 9.52 1.33 -32.69
N PHE A 313 10.36 0.32 -32.49
CA PHE A 313 11.73 0.35 -32.99
C PHE A 313 11.67 0.56 -34.51
N VAL A 314 11.63 1.81 -34.96
CA VAL A 314 11.84 2.18 -36.36
C VAL A 314 13.35 2.34 -36.47
N PRO A 315 14.08 1.37 -37.05
CA PRO A 315 15.55 1.34 -36.96
C PRO A 315 16.26 2.58 -37.53
N SER A 316 15.54 3.47 -38.21
CA SER A 316 16.04 4.73 -38.76
C SER A 316 16.10 5.90 -37.77
N CYS A 317 15.33 5.90 -36.68
CA CYS A 317 15.25 7.04 -35.74
C CYS A 317 16.25 6.97 -34.59
N ALA A 318 16.85 5.80 -34.34
CA ALA A 318 17.83 5.61 -33.26
C ALA A 318 19.28 5.92 -33.67
N ASP A 319 19.56 5.96 -34.98
CA ASP A 319 20.92 6.06 -35.56
C ASP A 319 21.07 7.20 -36.59
N SER A 320 20.08 8.10 -36.69
CA SER A 320 20.10 9.20 -37.67
C SER A 320 20.86 10.43 -37.16
N PHE A 321 21.57 11.08 -38.09
CA PHE A 321 22.34 12.30 -37.82
C PHE A 321 21.79 13.44 -38.65
N GLY A 322 21.11 14.39 -38.01
CA GLY A 322 20.58 15.60 -38.67
C GLY A 322 19.34 16.13 -37.97
N SER A 323 19.25 17.46 -37.86
CA SER A 323 18.14 18.14 -37.19
C SER A 323 16.80 17.83 -37.86
N CYS A 324 15.79 17.50 -37.06
CA CYS A 324 14.41 17.31 -37.55
C CYS A 324 13.83 18.54 -38.28
N TYR A 325 14.37 19.72 -38.00
CA TYR A 325 13.91 20.99 -38.58
C TYR A 325 14.73 21.44 -39.79
N VAL A 326 15.67 20.60 -40.26
CA VAL A 326 16.55 20.92 -41.37
C VAL A 326 16.57 19.76 -42.35
N ARG A 327 16.51 20.06 -43.65
CA ARG A 327 16.57 19.00 -44.67
C ARG A 327 17.93 18.31 -44.66
N HIS A 328 17.93 16.99 -44.76
CA HIS A 328 19.15 16.22 -44.91
C HIS A 328 18.88 14.90 -45.67
N ASN A 329 19.96 14.32 -46.18
CA ASN A 329 19.89 13.21 -47.15
C ASN A 329 19.87 11.83 -46.47
N SER A 330 19.57 11.77 -45.18
CA SER A 330 19.41 10.51 -44.43
C SER A 330 17.96 10.37 -44.00
N ALA A 331 17.52 9.13 -43.86
CA ALA A 331 16.23 8.81 -43.26
C ALA A 331 16.25 9.06 -41.74
N GLY A 332 15.11 9.44 -41.18
CA GLY A 332 14.97 9.81 -39.77
C GLY A 332 15.61 11.16 -39.44
N CYS A 333 15.60 11.58 -38.17
CA CYS A 333 16.28 12.78 -37.67
C CYS A 333 16.78 12.57 -36.23
N ASP A 334 17.55 13.53 -35.69
CA ASP A 334 18.32 13.43 -34.45
C ASP A 334 17.50 13.49 -33.14
N GLU A 335 16.21 13.82 -33.22
CA GLU A 335 15.28 13.69 -32.09
C GLU A 335 14.35 12.48 -32.32
N PRO A 336 14.56 11.36 -31.59
CA PRO A 336 13.83 10.11 -31.83
C PRO A 336 12.30 10.25 -31.74
N GLY A 337 11.81 11.02 -30.76
CA GLY A 337 10.37 11.27 -30.60
C GLY A 337 9.76 12.03 -31.78
N CYS A 338 10.40 13.13 -32.20
CA CYS A 338 10.00 13.87 -33.39
C CYS A 338 10.07 13.00 -34.65
N CYS A 339 11.16 12.25 -34.78
CA CYS A 339 11.38 11.32 -35.87
C CYS A 339 10.20 10.34 -35.98
N GLU A 340 9.85 9.66 -34.89
CA GLU A 340 8.77 8.67 -34.83
C GLU A 340 7.40 9.27 -35.16
N GLN A 341 7.07 10.47 -34.67
CA GLN A 341 5.81 11.14 -35.00
C GLN A 341 5.70 11.47 -36.49
N VAL A 342 6.76 12.01 -37.09
CA VAL A 342 6.81 12.26 -38.54
C VAL A 342 6.77 10.94 -39.32
N CYS A 343 7.45 9.88 -38.84
CA CYS A 343 7.41 8.55 -39.47
C CYS A 343 6.01 7.93 -39.48
N ALA A 344 5.22 8.16 -38.42
CA ALA A 344 3.87 7.64 -38.30
C ALA A 344 2.93 8.29 -39.33
N ILE A 345 3.17 9.56 -39.67
CA ILE A 345 2.41 10.31 -40.67
C ILE A 345 2.91 10.01 -42.08
N ASP A 346 4.23 10.03 -42.29
CA ASP A 346 4.87 9.71 -43.56
C ASP A 346 6.13 8.85 -43.35
N SER A 347 5.92 7.53 -43.49
CA SER A 347 6.98 6.53 -43.42
C SER A 347 8.13 6.74 -44.43
N VAL A 348 7.94 7.57 -45.47
CA VAL A 348 9.01 7.91 -46.44
C VAL A 348 10.12 8.72 -45.77
N CYS A 349 9.78 9.59 -44.81
CA CYS A 349 10.75 10.36 -44.03
C CYS A 349 11.75 9.46 -43.27
N CYS A 350 11.34 8.23 -42.99
CA CYS A 350 12.09 7.28 -42.16
C CYS A 350 12.63 6.08 -42.96
N THR A 351 12.42 6.08 -44.28
CA THR A 351 12.93 5.04 -45.16
C THR A 351 13.80 5.58 -46.30
N PHE A 352 13.68 6.87 -46.66
CA PHE A 352 14.42 7.48 -47.77
C PHE A 352 15.26 8.70 -47.36
N GLU A 353 14.65 9.89 -47.33
CA GLU A 353 15.34 11.15 -47.06
C GLU A 353 14.47 12.09 -46.22
N TRP A 354 15.09 12.86 -45.34
CA TRP A 354 14.44 13.91 -44.55
C TRP A 354 14.29 15.19 -45.40
N ASP A 355 13.24 15.21 -46.22
CA ASP A 355 13.00 16.25 -47.20
C ASP A 355 12.22 17.46 -46.65
N ALA A 356 11.78 18.37 -47.53
CA ALA A 356 11.01 19.55 -47.12
C ALA A 356 9.66 19.19 -46.48
N GLY A 357 9.02 18.13 -46.94
CA GLY A 357 7.78 17.63 -46.36
C GLY A 357 8.00 17.08 -44.95
N CYS A 358 9.11 16.37 -44.73
CA CYS A 358 9.49 15.89 -43.40
C CYS A 358 9.79 17.03 -42.43
N VAL A 359 10.48 18.09 -42.87
CA VAL A 359 10.70 19.30 -42.06
C VAL A 359 9.40 20.05 -41.78
N ASP A 360 8.49 20.14 -42.75
CA ASP A 360 7.18 20.79 -42.53
C ASP A 360 6.27 19.95 -41.62
N LEU A 361 6.40 18.63 -41.61
CA LEU A 361 5.74 17.75 -40.63
C LEU A 361 6.38 17.90 -39.25
N ALA A 362 7.71 17.92 -39.17
CA ALA A 362 8.43 18.12 -37.92
C ALA A 362 8.10 19.46 -37.27
N ALA A 363 8.09 20.54 -38.05
CA ALA A 363 7.73 21.87 -37.56
C ALA A 363 6.27 21.97 -37.06
N ARG A 364 5.38 21.05 -37.44
CA ARG A 364 3.97 21.03 -37.03
C ARG A 364 3.68 20.02 -35.92
N HIS A 365 4.50 19.00 -35.77
CA HIS A 365 4.21 17.87 -34.88
C HIS A 365 5.31 17.64 -33.83
N CYS A 366 6.45 18.32 -33.93
CA CYS A 366 7.58 18.13 -33.01
C CYS A 366 7.84 19.32 -32.08
N ASN A 367 6.95 20.32 -32.07
CA ASN A 367 7.03 21.49 -31.21
C ASN A 367 6.72 21.22 -29.72
N GLY A 368 6.63 19.95 -29.32
CA GLY A 368 6.28 19.50 -27.96
C GLY A 368 4.78 19.55 -27.65
N CYS A 369 3.93 20.08 -28.54
CA CYS A 369 2.49 20.17 -28.31
C CYS A 369 1.83 18.80 -28.31
N GLY A 370 1.03 18.51 -27.29
CA GLY A 370 0.37 17.19 -27.16
C GLY A 370 1.15 16.16 -26.34
N ASP A 371 2.30 16.53 -25.77
CA ASP A 371 3.06 15.65 -24.89
C ASP A 371 2.33 15.48 -23.54
N ILE A 372 2.16 14.22 -23.10
CA ILE A 372 1.48 13.87 -21.84
C ILE A 372 2.24 14.33 -20.60
N GLU A 373 3.56 14.52 -20.72
CA GLU A 373 4.41 15.06 -19.66
C GLU A 373 4.44 16.60 -19.69
N SER A 374 3.89 17.23 -20.72
CA SER A 374 3.70 18.69 -20.74
C SER A 374 2.46 19.05 -19.93
N GLU A 375 2.56 20.14 -19.18
CA GLU A 375 1.50 20.57 -18.27
C GLU A 375 0.35 21.26 -19.03
N SER A 376 -0.67 21.71 -18.31
CA SER A 376 -1.88 22.27 -18.93
C SER A 376 -1.57 23.54 -19.72
N CYS A 377 -2.22 23.69 -20.87
CA CYS A 377 -2.14 24.92 -21.66
C CYS A 377 -2.62 26.17 -20.91
N PHE A 378 -3.39 25.97 -19.84
CA PHE A 378 -4.00 27.02 -19.05
C PHE A 378 -3.24 27.33 -17.74
N TYR A 379 -2.07 26.72 -17.52
CA TYR A 379 -1.21 26.98 -16.36
C TYR A 379 0.25 27.21 -16.79
N PRO A 380 1.01 28.07 -16.08
CA PRO A 380 2.37 28.39 -16.47
C PRO A 380 3.36 27.32 -15.98
N HIS A 381 4.28 26.89 -16.83
CA HIS A 381 5.25 25.85 -16.51
C HIS A 381 6.61 26.03 -17.21
N PHE A 382 7.61 25.25 -16.77
CA PHE A 382 9.01 25.43 -17.19
C PHE A 382 9.32 24.85 -18.58
N GLY A 383 8.51 23.90 -19.06
CA GLY A 383 8.64 23.31 -20.39
C GLY A 383 8.09 24.21 -21.51
N PRO A 384 8.64 24.15 -22.73
CA PRO A 384 8.02 24.74 -23.91
C PRO A 384 7.01 23.77 -24.54
N SER A 385 5.77 24.21 -24.76
CA SER A 385 4.55 23.47 -25.19
C SER A 385 3.53 23.24 -24.07
N CYS A 386 2.41 22.55 -24.33
CA CYS A 386 1.42 22.11 -23.34
C CYS A 386 0.63 20.88 -23.85
N TYR A 387 -0.15 20.27 -22.94
CA TYR A 387 -0.81 18.98 -23.14
C TYR A 387 -1.85 18.92 -24.28
N ASP A 388 -2.69 19.94 -24.47
CA ASP A 388 -3.69 19.92 -25.54
C ASP A 388 -3.03 20.32 -26.86
N PRO A 389 -2.88 19.42 -27.84
CA PRO A 389 -2.12 19.71 -29.05
C PRO A 389 -2.76 20.81 -29.91
N ASP A 390 -4.09 20.85 -30.02
CA ASP A 390 -4.78 21.84 -30.85
C ASP A 390 -4.74 23.23 -30.20
N CYS A 391 -4.89 23.27 -28.87
CA CYS A 391 -4.72 24.48 -28.09
C CYS A 391 -3.26 24.98 -28.14
N CYS A 392 -2.32 24.06 -27.91
CA CYS A 392 -0.91 24.34 -27.91
C CYS A 392 -0.46 24.91 -29.25
N ASP A 393 -0.81 24.25 -30.35
CA ASP A 393 -0.52 24.72 -31.70
C ASP A 393 -1.13 26.10 -31.98
N SER A 394 -2.35 26.33 -31.53
CA SER A 394 -3.01 27.63 -31.66
C SER A 394 -2.28 28.74 -30.89
N VAL A 395 -1.77 28.43 -29.70
CA VAL A 395 -0.97 29.36 -28.89
C VAL A 395 0.44 29.55 -29.48
N CYS A 396 1.10 28.50 -29.97
CA CYS A 396 2.38 28.59 -30.67
C CYS A 396 2.31 29.51 -31.90
N ILE A 397 1.18 29.48 -32.62
CA ILE A 397 0.95 30.37 -33.77
C ILE A 397 0.81 31.83 -33.33
N LEU A 398 0.21 32.08 -32.15
CA LEU A 398 0.08 33.43 -31.60
C LEU A 398 1.40 33.98 -31.05
N ASP A 399 2.10 33.17 -30.26
CA ASP A 399 3.40 33.48 -29.68
C ASP A 399 4.34 32.28 -29.78
N PRO A 400 5.24 32.27 -30.78
CA PRO A 400 6.21 31.19 -30.97
C PRO A 400 7.12 30.94 -29.77
N ARG A 401 7.29 31.91 -28.86
CA ARG A 401 8.13 31.73 -27.67
C ARG A 401 7.57 30.71 -26.68
N CYS A 402 6.25 30.51 -26.67
CA CYS A 402 5.60 29.51 -25.84
C CYS A 402 6.10 28.09 -26.13
N CYS A 403 6.54 27.84 -27.37
CA CYS A 403 6.93 26.51 -27.85
C CYS A 403 8.44 26.44 -28.15
N GLU A 404 9.19 27.48 -27.74
CA GLU A 404 10.65 27.56 -27.90
C GLU A 404 11.39 27.74 -26.56
N LEU A 405 10.75 28.30 -25.53
CA LEU A 405 11.41 28.67 -24.27
C LEU A 405 10.72 28.09 -23.04
N GLN A 406 9.53 28.60 -22.71
CA GLN A 406 8.77 28.24 -21.52
C GLN A 406 7.31 28.59 -21.75
N TRP A 407 6.40 27.80 -21.17
CA TRP A 407 4.98 28.09 -21.16
C TRP A 407 4.66 29.06 -20.03
N ASP A 408 4.93 30.35 -20.20
CA ASP A 408 4.68 31.33 -19.13
C ASP A 408 3.24 31.88 -19.10
N MET A 409 2.97 32.82 -18.18
CA MET A 409 1.63 33.40 -18.01
C MET A 409 1.08 34.08 -19.28
N PHE A 410 1.93 34.50 -20.23
CA PHE A 410 1.44 35.03 -21.50
C PHE A 410 0.93 33.92 -22.43
N CYS A 411 1.54 32.74 -22.39
CA CYS A 411 1.08 31.54 -23.09
C CYS A 411 -0.28 31.08 -22.57
N VAL A 412 -0.45 31.09 -21.24
CA VAL A 412 -1.73 30.83 -20.57
C VAL A 412 -2.82 31.83 -21.00
N LEU A 413 -2.52 33.13 -21.00
CA LEU A 413 -3.47 34.16 -21.44
C LEU A 413 -3.86 34.00 -22.91
N ASN A 414 -2.91 33.61 -23.76
CA ASN A 414 -3.19 33.27 -25.15
C ASN A 414 -4.09 32.03 -25.23
N ALA A 415 -3.82 30.99 -24.44
CA ALA A 415 -4.63 29.77 -24.40
C ALA A 415 -6.09 30.07 -24.05
N TYR A 416 -6.36 30.86 -23.02
CA TYR A 416 -7.72 31.32 -22.68
C TYR A 416 -8.41 32.11 -23.80
N SER A 417 -7.66 32.66 -24.75
CA SER A 417 -8.20 33.48 -25.83
C SER A 417 -8.51 32.71 -27.12
N VAL A 418 -7.83 31.59 -27.38
CA VAL A 418 -7.95 30.84 -28.64
C VAL A 418 -8.31 29.37 -28.48
N CYS A 419 -8.10 28.80 -27.31
CA CYS A 419 -8.45 27.42 -27.06
C CYS A 419 -9.92 27.34 -26.68
N GLU A 420 -10.65 26.41 -27.28
CA GLU A 420 -11.92 25.99 -26.73
C GLU A 420 -11.61 25.17 -25.48
N ILE A 421 -12.23 25.49 -24.34
CA ILE A 421 -12.41 24.51 -23.26
C ILE A 421 -13.46 23.54 -23.82
N GLY A 422 -13.08 22.73 -24.81
CA GLY A 422 -13.94 21.73 -25.39
C GLY A 422 -14.34 20.81 -24.25
N SER A 423 -15.63 20.69 -23.96
CA SER A 423 -16.06 19.88 -22.82
C SER A 423 -15.64 18.44 -23.09
N ALA A 424 -14.54 18.01 -22.49
CA ALA A 424 -14.11 16.62 -22.46
C ALA A 424 -15.17 15.74 -21.77
N CYS A 425 -16.12 16.38 -21.09
CA CYS A 425 -17.31 15.80 -20.51
C CYS A 425 -18.24 15.10 -21.48
N GLY A 426 -18.68 13.92 -21.09
CA GLY A 426 -19.66 13.16 -21.84
C GLY A 426 -19.09 12.43 -23.04
N SER A 427 -17.76 12.43 -23.20
CA SER A 427 -17.11 11.69 -24.26
C SER A 427 -17.25 10.18 -24.01
N LEU A 428 -17.60 9.44 -25.06
CA LEU A 428 -17.60 7.96 -25.02
C LEU A 428 -16.18 7.39 -24.98
N LEU A 429 -15.15 8.22 -25.10
CA LEU A 429 -13.74 7.85 -24.97
C LEU A 429 -13.21 8.07 -23.55
N SER A 430 -13.98 8.73 -22.69
CA SER A 430 -13.62 9.00 -21.29
C SER A 430 -14.11 7.88 -20.38
N ARG A 431 -13.42 7.68 -19.26
CA ARG A 431 -13.74 6.66 -18.26
C ARG A 431 -15.01 7.00 -17.45
N PRO A 432 -15.58 6.05 -16.70
CA PRO A 432 -16.57 6.35 -15.67
C PRO A 432 -16.04 7.41 -14.68
N CYS A 433 -16.93 8.21 -14.11
CA CYS A 433 -16.53 9.40 -13.35
C CYS A 433 -15.85 9.07 -12.02
N GLY A 434 -16.14 7.92 -11.42
CA GLY A 434 -15.43 7.40 -10.26
C GLY A 434 -14.06 6.79 -10.58
N VAL A 435 -13.64 6.72 -11.85
CA VAL A 435 -12.38 6.10 -12.29
C VAL A 435 -11.40 7.17 -12.79
N PRO A 436 -10.23 7.31 -12.15
CA PRO A 436 -9.20 8.24 -12.59
C PRO A 436 -8.67 7.93 -14.00
N SER A 437 -8.22 8.96 -14.69
CA SER A 437 -7.72 8.93 -16.05
C SER A 437 -6.65 10.01 -16.27
N ARG A 438 -5.70 9.77 -17.16
CA ARG A 438 -4.71 10.78 -17.58
C ARG A 438 -5.24 11.76 -18.63
N ILE A 439 -6.44 11.52 -19.14
CA ILE A 439 -7.14 12.49 -20.01
C ILE A 439 -8.18 13.26 -19.20
N ALA A 440 -8.43 14.50 -19.61
CA ALA A 440 -9.45 15.36 -19.03
C ALA A 440 -10.87 14.81 -19.23
N GLY A 441 -11.76 15.08 -18.26
CA GLY A 441 -13.18 14.77 -18.31
C GLY A 441 -13.57 13.30 -18.15
N CYS A 442 -14.80 13.06 -17.70
CA CYS A 442 -15.40 11.72 -17.60
C CYS A 442 -16.63 11.52 -18.51
N SER A 443 -17.07 10.27 -18.59
CA SER A 443 -18.15 9.80 -19.48
C SER A 443 -19.56 10.31 -19.14
N ASP A 444 -19.86 10.67 -17.89
CA ASP A 444 -21.13 11.32 -17.56
C ASP A 444 -20.99 12.83 -17.78
N ALA A 445 -21.69 13.36 -18.78
CA ALA A 445 -21.60 14.77 -19.16
C ALA A 445 -22.04 15.73 -18.03
N GLY A 446 -23.05 15.33 -17.25
CA GLY A 446 -23.62 16.15 -16.19
C GLY A 446 -22.72 16.20 -14.97
N CYS A 447 -22.30 15.02 -14.50
CA CYS A 447 -21.33 14.89 -13.42
C CYS A 447 -20.01 15.57 -13.80
N CYS A 448 -19.47 15.27 -14.98
CA CYS A 448 -18.25 15.89 -15.45
C CYS A 448 -18.35 17.41 -15.45
N SER A 449 -19.41 17.99 -16.04
CA SER A 449 -19.57 19.45 -16.10
C SER A 449 -19.67 20.09 -14.70
N LEU A 450 -20.27 19.37 -13.73
CA LEU A 450 -20.33 19.80 -12.34
C LEU A 450 -18.91 19.83 -11.75
N ILE A 451 -18.16 18.73 -11.86
CA ILE A 451 -16.81 18.67 -11.29
C ILE A 451 -15.86 19.64 -12.00
N CYS A 452 -15.90 19.79 -13.33
CA CYS A 452 -15.11 20.82 -14.03
C CYS A 452 -15.34 22.24 -13.50
N SER A 453 -16.56 22.51 -13.01
CA SER A 453 -16.90 23.83 -12.48
C SER A 453 -16.41 24.04 -11.05
N LEU A 454 -16.12 22.95 -10.34
CA LEU A 454 -15.49 22.94 -9.03
C LEU A 454 -13.98 23.03 -9.18
N ASP A 455 -13.42 22.15 -10.01
CA ASP A 455 -12.00 22.05 -10.33
C ASP A 455 -11.83 22.05 -11.86
N PRO A 456 -11.42 23.18 -12.45
CA PRO A 456 -11.18 23.28 -13.89
C PRO A 456 -10.08 22.33 -14.40
N THR A 457 -9.13 21.95 -13.55
CA THR A 457 -8.01 21.06 -13.93
C THR A 457 -8.50 19.67 -14.30
N CYS A 458 -9.61 19.21 -13.73
CA CYS A 458 -10.30 17.97 -14.13
C CYS A 458 -10.65 17.92 -15.62
N CYS A 459 -10.78 19.09 -16.25
CA CYS A 459 -11.27 19.23 -17.61
C CYS A 459 -10.27 19.93 -18.54
N SER A 460 -9.13 20.36 -18.02
CA SER A 460 -8.03 20.98 -18.77
C SER A 460 -6.67 20.31 -18.59
N ARG A 461 -6.54 19.38 -17.63
CA ARG A 461 -5.33 18.63 -17.31
C ARG A 461 -5.62 17.13 -17.38
N ALA A 462 -6.21 16.55 -16.34
CA ALA A 462 -6.62 15.16 -16.33
C ALA A 462 -7.79 14.93 -15.36
N TRP A 463 -8.57 13.87 -15.59
CA TRP A 463 -9.57 13.41 -14.63
C TRP A 463 -8.90 12.51 -13.58
N ASP A 464 -8.07 13.07 -12.71
CA ASP A 464 -7.28 12.30 -11.74
C ASP A 464 -8.08 11.83 -10.51
N GLU A 465 -7.39 11.36 -9.48
CA GLU A 465 -7.95 10.82 -8.25
C GLU A 465 -8.81 11.84 -7.50
N THR A 466 -8.43 13.13 -7.49
CA THR A 466 -9.20 14.17 -6.78
C THR A 466 -10.48 14.46 -7.55
N CYS A 467 -10.43 14.48 -8.88
CA CYS A 467 -11.61 14.57 -9.74
C CYS A 467 -12.58 13.41 -9.53
N ALA A 468 -12.07 12.18 -9.47
CA ALA A 468 -12.87 10.98 -9.27
C ALA A 468 -13.46 10.90 -7.84
N ALA A 469 -12.73 11.36 -6.83
CA ALA A 469 -13.23 11.47 -5.46
C ALA A 469 -14.33 12.53 -5.36
N ASN A 470 -14.13 13.71 -5.96
CA ASN A 470 -15.15 14.75 -6.04
C ASN A 470 -16.40 14.26 -6.78
N ALA A 471 -16.24 13.51 -7.87
CA ALA A 471 -17.35 12.87 -8.57
C ALA A 471 -18.13 11.90 -7.66
N THR A 472 -17.43 11.10 -6.86
CA THR A 472 -18.05 10.20 -5.88
C THR A 472 -18.92 10.95 -4.87
N ASN A 473 -18.48 12.13 -4.43
CA ASN A 473 -19.15 12.91 -3.41
C ASN A 473 -20.29 13.80 -3.93
N PHE A 474 -20.16 14.38 -5.12
CA PHE A 474 -21.10 15.37 -5.65
C PHE A 474 -22.07 14.83 -6.71
N CYS A 475 -21.82 13.65 -7.29
CA CYS A 475 -22.64 13.07 -8.34
C CYS A 475 -23.52 11.91 -7.84
N ASP A 476 -24.36 11.38 -8.74
CA ASP A 476 -25.20 10.21 -8.45
C ASP A 476 -24.32 8.97 -8.28
N ARG A 477 -24.22 8.51 -7.02
CA ARG A 477 -23.41 7.35 -6.66
C ARG A 477 -24.09 6.02 -6.97
N PRO A 478 -23.33 4.95 -7.32
CA PRO A 478 -23.85 3.60 -7.40
C PRO A 478 -24.49 3.13 -6.08
N PRO A 479 -25.54 2.31 -6.13
CA PRO A 479 -26.18 1.77 -4.92
C PRO A 479 -25.24 0.86 -4.15
N ASN A 480 -25.39 0.83 -2.82
CA ASN A 480 -24.55 0.04 -1.89
C ASN A 480 -23.08 0.45 -1.87
N CYS A 481 -22.77 1.73 -2.10
CA CYS A 481 -21.49 2.33 -1.77
C CYS A 481 -21.67 3.49 -0.78
N PRO A 482 -20.85 3.57 0.30
CA PRO A 482 -19.95 2.53 0.75
C PRO A 482 -20.79 1.40 1.38
N ASN A 483 -20.22 0.22 1.55
CA ASN A 483 -20.85 -0.88 2.28
C ASN A 483 -19.85 -1.60 3.19
N ARG A 484 -19.80 -2.92 3.17
CA ARG A 484 -18.96 -3.75 4.04
C ARG A 484 -18.14 -4.69 3.19
N GLY A 485 -17.05 -5.16 3.78
CA GLY A 485 -16.10 -6.06 3.16
C GLY A 485 -14.87 -5.32 2.67
N ASP A 486 -13.76 -6.04 2.69
CA ASP A 486 -12.48 -5.56 2.19
C ASP A 486 -12.50 -5.57 0.65
N PRO A 487 -12.17 -4.45 -0.03
CA PRO A 487 -12.14 -4.39 -1.50
C PRO A 487 -11.21 -5.42 -2.16
N PHE A 488 -10.18 -5.90 -1.45
CA PHE A 488 -9.17 -6.81 -1.98
C PHE A 488 -9.40 -8.28 -1.59
N LEU A 489 -10.53 -8.59 -0.94
CA LEU A 489 -10.91 -9.96 -0.58
C LEU A 489 -12.28 -10.33 -1.14
N VAL A 490 -12.49 -11.60 -1.46
CA VAL A 490 -13.80 -12.11 -1.89
C VAL A 490 -14.74 -12.17 -0.70
N HIS A 491 -15.93 -11.59 -0.82
CA HIS A 491 -16.93 -11.57 0.25
C HIS A 491 -18.37 -11.51 -0.29
N PRO A 492 -19.38 -11.97 0.47
CA PRO A 492 -20.75 -12.11 -0.04
C PRO A 492 -21.55 -10.80 -0.12
N GLU A 493 -21.10 -9.72 0.51
CA GLU A 493 -21.74 -8.40 0.48
C GLU A 493 -21.61 -7.72 -0.89
N SER A 494 -22.53 -6.79 -1.18
CA SER A 494 -22.52 -6.00 -2.43
C SER A 494 -21.90 -4.64 -2.18
N GLY A 495 -20.92 -4.25 -3.01
CA GLY A 495 -20.04 -3.11 -2.72
C GLY A 495 -19.02 -3.46 -1.61
N CYS A 496 -18.11 -2.55 -1.30
CA CYS A 496 -17.06 -2.73 -0.29
C CYS A 496 -17.02 -1.54 0.68
N ALA A 497 -16.19 -1.64 1.73
CA ALA A 497 -16.08 -0.64 2.80
C ALA A 497 -15.51 0.70 2.33
N ASP A 498 -14.57 0.68 1.38
CA ASP A 498 -13.94 1.89 0.87
C ASP A 498 -14.86 2.65 -0.08
N GLU A 499 -15.04 3.95 0.16
CA GLU A 499 -16.01 4.76 -0.55
C GLU A 499 -15.68 4.97 -2.03
N PHE A 500 -14.43 5.31 -2.33
CA PHE A 500 -14.00 5.68 -3.68
C PHE A 500 -13.74 4.42 -4.52
N CYS A 501 -13.08 3.41 -3.95
CA CYS A 501 -12.88 2.10 -4.55
C CYS A 501 -14.21 1.39 -4.83
N CYS A 502 -15.18 1.42 -3.89
CA CYS A 502 -16.51 0.88 -4.15
C CYS A 502 -17.14 1.56 -5.37
N THR A 503 -17.14 2.89 -5.40
CA THR A 503 -17.73 3.67 -6.49
C THR A 503 -17.07 3.36 -7.84
N ALA A 504 -15.74 3.38 -7.90
CA ALA A 504 -14.97 3.07 -9.11
C ALA A 504 -15.29 1.66 -9.64
N VAL A 505 -15.23 0.64 -8.78
CA VAL A 505 -15.50 -0.75 -9.16
C VAL A 505 -16.96 -0.94 -9.60
N CYS A 506 -17.92 -0.32 -8.91
CA CYS A 506 -19.34 -0.44 -9.27
C CYS A 506 -19.69 0.24 -10.59
N GLU A 507 -19.02 1.33 -10.94
CA GLU A 507 -19.25 2.01 -12.22
C GLU A 507 -18.68 1.20 -13.38
N VAL A 508 -17.55 0.53 -13.18
CA VAL A 508 -16.97 -0.40 -14.16
C VAL A 508 -17.79 -1.67 -14.27
N GLU A 509 -18.12 -2.31 -13.14
CA GLU A 509 -18.83 -3.58 -13.07
C GLU A 509 -20.00 -3.51 -12.08
N PRO A 510 -21.20 -3.10 -12.53
CA PRO A 510 -22.38 -2.92 -11.67
C PRO A 510 -22.82 -4.17 -10.91
N ILE A 511 -22.40 -5.36 -11.35
CA ILE A 511 -22.72 -6.63 -10.70
C ILE A 511 -22.09 -6.73 -9.30
N CYS A 512 -20.89 -6.16 -9.09
CA CYS A 512 -20.20 -6.13 -7.80
C CYS A 512 -21.05 -5.51 -6.68
N CYS A 513 -22.01 -4.65 -7.07
CA CYS A 513 -22.79 -3.81 -6.15
C CYS A 513 -24.27 -4.17 -6.14
N GLN A 514 -24.64 -5.17 -6.95
CA GLN A 514 -25.99 -5.73 -7.02
C GLN A 514 -26.04 -7.17 -6.49
N LEU A 515 -25.02 -7.99 -6.73
CA LEU A 515 -25.06 -9.44 -6.45
C LEU A 515 -24.03 -9.92 -5.42
N GLY A 516 -22.89 -9.26 -5.29
CA GLY A 516 -21.84 -9.61 -4.32
C GLY A 516 -20.44 -9.30 -4.85
N TRP A 517 -19.44 -9.36 -3.97
CA TRP A 517 -18.04 -9.04 -4.29
C TRP A 517 -17.20 -10.31 -4.54
N ASP A 518 -17.07 -10.69 -5.81
CA ASP A 518 -16.37 -11.91 -6.22
C ASP A 518 -14.90 -11.68 -6.62
N ALA A 519 -14.23 -12.73 -7.10
CA ALA A 519 -12.83 -12.66 -7.51
C ALA A 519 -12.58 -11.69 -8.68
N ASN A 520 -13.59 -11.43 -9.52
CA ASN A 520 -13.49 -10.44 -10.58
C ASN A 520 -13.55 -9.01 -10.00
N CYS A 521 -14.42 -8.78 -9.01
CA CYS A 521 -14.46 -7.50 -8.29
C CYS A 521 -13.13 -7.18 -7.60
N VAL A 522 -12.52 -8.17 -6.93
CA VAL A 522 -11.18 -8.04 -6.33
C VAL A 522 -10.12 -7.72 -7.39
N TYR A 523 -10.15 -8.39 -8.54
CA TYR A 523 -9.20 -8.15 -9.62
C TYR A 523 -9.34 -6.74 -10.21
N ILE A 524 -10.58 -6.26 -10.41
CA ILE A 524 -10.85 -4.88 -10.82
C ILE A 524 -10.32 -3.90 -9.76
N ALA A 525 -10.61 -4.16 -8.48
CA ALA A 525 -10.17 -3.32 -7.38
C ALA A 525 -8.65 -3.15 -7.34
N GLN A 526 -7.88 -4.23 -7.55
CA GLN A 526 -6.42 -4.19 -7.63
C GLN A 526 -5.87 -3.26 -8.74
N GLY A 527 -6.67 -3.00 -9.78
CA GLY A 527 -6.26 -2.17 -10.92
C GLY A 527 -6.70 -0.71 -10.85
N ILE A 528 -7.79 -0.39 -10.16
CA ILE A 528 -8.41 0.94 -10.24
C ILE A 528 -8.62 1.62 -8.89
N CYS A 529 -8.48 0.91 -7.78
CA CYS A 529 -8.64 1.53 -6.46
C CYS A 529 -7.40 2.34 -6.11
N TYR A 530 -7.62 3.63 -5.91
CA TYR A 530 -6.62 4.64 -5.53
C TYR A 530 -6.76 5.07 -4.06
N SER A 531 -7.78 4.56 -3.38
CA SER A 531 -7.91 4.50 -1.93
C SER A 531 -8.16 3.06 -1.53
N VAL A 532 -7.72 2.72 -0.32
CA VAL A 532 -7.94 1.41 0.27
C VAL A 532 -8.73 1.59 1.55
N ALA A 533 -9.68 0.68 1.81
CA ALA A 533 -10.48 0.71 3.03
C ALA A 533 -9.52 0.72 4.22
N GLY A 534 -9.46 1.85 4.90
CA GLY A 534 -8.47 2.11 5.91
C GLY A 534 -8.91 3.24 6.81
N CYS A 535 -8.04 3.56 7.75
CA CYS A 535 -8.27 4.65 8.67
C CYS A 535 -7.76 5.96 8.08
N PRO A 536 -8.51 7.07 8.22
CA PRO A 536 -9.72 7.21 9.04
C PRO A 536 -11.00 6.73 8.32
N GLY A 537 -11.92 6.16 9.09
CA GLY A 537 -13.31 5.90 8.67
C GLY A 537 -14.25 7.04 9.05
N SER A 538 -15.55 6.88 8.77
CA SER A 538 -16.56 7.89 9.13
C SER A 538 -17.04 7.71 10.57
N GLY A 539 -17.19 8.79 11.35
CA GLY A 539 -17.86 8.79 12.66
C GLY A 539 -16.94 8.59 13.86
N LYS A 540 -17.40 9.04 15.04
CA LYS A 540 -16.59 9.12 16.27
C LYS A 540 -16.16 7.76 16.79
N CYS A 541 -14.87 7.58 17.08
CA CYS A 541 -14.32 6.34 17.65
C CYS A 541 -15.00 5.91 18.97
N GLY A 542 -15.50 6.86 19.77
CA GLY A 542 -16.19 6.60 21.04
C GLY A 542 -17.67 6.20 20.91
N VAL A 543 -18.24 6.14 19.69
CA VAL A 543 -19.67 5.94 19.48
C VAL A 543 -19.93 4.81 18.47
N PRO A 544 -20.83 3.85 18.75
CA PRO A 544 -21.12 2.80 17.78
C PRO A 544 -21.85 3.34 16.55
N HIS A 545 -21.44 2.94 15.35
CA HIS A 545 -22.08 3.25 14.08
C HIS A 545 -22.06 2.05 13.11
N THR A 546 -22.68 2.21 11.95
CA THR A 546 -22.89 1.11 10.99
C THR A 546 -21.81 0.99 9.93
N SER A 547 -21.06 2.07 9.70
CA SER A 547 -19.88 2.10 8.84
C SER A 547 -18.66 1.49 9.54
N PRO A 548 -17.70 0.90 8.80
CA PRO A 548 -16.42 0.47 9.34
C PRO A 548 -15.47 1.65 9.63
N GLY A 549 -14.45 1.39 10.46
CA GLY A 549 -13.45 2.38 10.89
C GLY A 549 -14.01 3.48 11.78
N CYS A 550 -13.20 4.47 12.14
CA CYS A 550 -13.63 5.70 12.83
C CYS A 550 -12.76 6.90 12.43
N ASP A 551 -13.18 8.10 12.79
CA ASP A 551 -12.68 9.40 12.33
C ASP A 551 -11.29 9.82 12.83
N ASP A 552 -10.78 9.19 13.89
CA ASP A 552 -9.40 9.34 14.32
C ASP A 552 -8.53 8.26 13.67
N PRO A 553 -7.56 8.62 12.80
CA PRO A 553 -6.78 7.64 12.05
C PRO A 553 -5.96 6.73 12.96
N THR A 554 -5.34 7.27 14.01
CA THR A 554 -4.48 6.51 14.93
C THR A 554 -5.29 5.50 15.74
N CYS A 555 -6.37 5.93 16.38
CA CYS A 555 -7.25 5.03 17.14
C CYS A 555 -7.94 4.01 16.24
N CYS A 556 -8.40 4.45 15.06
CA CYS A 556 -8.94 3.54 14.07
C CYS A 556 -7.91 2.46 13.75
N ASN A 557 -6.65 2.80 13.44
CA ASN A 557 -5.60 1.84 13.12
C ASN A 557 -5.34 0.86 14.27
N ILE A 558 -5.25 1.36 15.51
CA ILE A 558 -5.06 0.53 16.70
C ILE A 558 -6.17 -0.51 16.79
N VAL A 559 -7.43 -0.07 16.72
CA VAL A 559 -8.59 -0.96 16.86
C VAL A 559 -8.72 -1.91 15.66
N CYS A 560 -8.47 -1.44 14.43
CA CYS A 560 -8.50 -2.28 13.23
C CYS A 560 -7.50 -3.43 13.29
N ARG A 561 -6.30 -3.16 13.81
CA ARG A 561 -5.23 -4.17 13.91
C ARG A 561 -5.50 -5.17 15.03
N LEU A 562 -6.17 -4.73 16.10
CA LEU A 562 -6.64 -5.62 17.17
C LEU A 562 -7.86 -6.45 16.75
N ASP A 563 -8.80 -5.86 15.99
CA ASP A 563 -10.00 -6.52 15.46
C ASP A 563 -10.33 -6.01 14.04
N PRO A 564 -9.90 -6.74 12.98
CA PRO A 564 -10.16 -6.37 11.59
C PRO A 564 -11.65 -6.26 11.22
N VAL A 565 -12.56 -6.84 12.02
CA VAL A 565 -14.01 -6.72 11.80
C VAL A 565 -14.48 -5.28 12.00
N CYS A 566 -13.81 -4.50 12.85
CA CYS A 566 -14.13 -3.10 13.06
C CYS A 566 -13.96 -2.26 11.78
N CYS A 567 -13.13 -2.72 10.84
CA CYS A 567 -12.70 -1.94 9.67
C CYS A 567 -13.13 -2.54 8.34
N THR A 568 -13.69 -3.76 8.39
CA THR A 568 -14.32 -4.39 7.22
C THR A 568 -15.84 -4.52 7.40
N ALA A 569 -16.38 -4.61 8.62
CA ALA A 569 -17.81 -4.87 8.84
C ALA A 569 -18.56 -3.66 9.39
N ARG A 570 -18.17 -3.14 10.56
CA ARG A 570 -18.80 -1.97 11.21
C ARG A 570 -18.09 -1.60 12.51
N TRP A 571 -18.23 -0.35 12.91
CA TRP A 571 -17.77 0.13 14.21
C TRP A 571 -18.82 -0.06 15.31
N ASP A 572 -18.88 -1.23 15.95
CA ASP A 572 -19.89 -1.52 16.96
C ASP A 572 -19.44 -1.35 18.41
N VAL A 573 -20.27 -1.78 19.37
CA VAL A 573 -20.00 -1.63 20.82
C VAL A 573 -18.70 -2.30 21.27
N ASN A 574 -18.23 -3.32 20.56
CA ASN A 574 -16.95 -3.96 20.87
C ASN A 574 -15.80 -3.10 20.35
N CYS A 575 -15.93 -2.50 19.16
CA CYS A 575 -14.95 -1.56 18.61
C CYS A 575 -14.79 -0.33 19.51
N VAL A 576 -15.91 0.23 20.00
CA VAL A 576 -15.90 1.34 20.97
C VAL A 576 -15.26 0.93 22.30
N ALA A 577 -15.52 -0.28 22.79
CA ALA A 577 -14.89 -0.77 24.01
C ALA A 577 -13.38 -0.98 23.83
N SER A 578 -12.95 -1.46 22.66
CA SER A 578 -11.55 -1.56 22.28
C SER A 578 -10.90 -0.18 22.22
N ALA A 579 -11.54 0.80 21.55
CA ALA A 579 -11.08 2.18 21.47
C ALA A 579 -10.89 2.80 22.85
N ALA A 580 -11.87 2.68 23.74
CA ALA A 580 -11.77 3.21 25.11
C ALA A 580 -10.68 2.54 25.95
N GLN A 581 -10.30 1.30 25.62
CA GLN A 581 -9.26 0.55 26.33
C GLN A 581 -7.85 0.84 25.81
N HIS A 582 -7.71 1.06 24.49
CA HIS A 582 -6.43 1.07 23.80
C HIS A 582 -6.05 2.47 23.27
N CYS A 583 -7.00 3.35 22.99
CA CYS A 583 -6.73 4.68 22.42
C CYS A 583 -6.68 5.81 23.47
N VAL A 584 -6.96 5.50 24.74
CA VAL A 584 -7.04 6.48 25.83
C VAL A 584 -6.00 6.14 26.90
N PRO A 585 -5.15 7.09 27.32
CA PRO A 585 -4.18 6.87 28.37
C PRO A 585 -4.80 6.42 29.69
N ARG A 586 -4.09 5.53 30.40
CA ARG A 586 -4.38 5.28 31.81
C ARG A 586 -3.78 6.38 32.68
N PRO A 587 -4.35 6.68 33.85
CA PRO A 587 -3.81 7.70 34.76
C PRO A 587 -2.38 7.43 35.27
N SER A 588 -1.88 6.20 35.13
CA SER A 588 -0.52 5.80 35.51
C SER A 588 0.47 5.83 34.35
N TRP A 589 0.01 6.14 33.14
CA TRP A 589 0.85 6.15 31.95
C TRP A 589 1.28 7.58 31.63
N PRO A 590 2.57 7.80 31.33
CA PRO A 590 3.05 9.07 30.83
C PRO A 590 2.63 9.20 29.36
N CYS A 591 1.34 9.42 29.09
CA CYS A 591 0.81 9.68 27.74
C CYS A 591 -0.15 10.88 27.80
N PRO A 592 0.02 11.89 26.94
CA PRO A 592 1.17 12.08 26.06
C PRO A 592 2.43 12.42 26.86
N CYS A 593 3.59 12.23 26.24
CA CYS A 593 4.90 12.55 26.80
C CYS A 593 5.80 13.15 25.74
N PHE A 594 6.97 13.65 26.07
CA PHE A 594 7.83 14.23 25.04
C PHE A 594 8.58 13.14 24.25
N GLY A 595 8.91 13.43 22.99
CA GLY A 595 9.59 12.50 22.11
C GLY A 595 8.66 11.93 21.04
N ASP A 596 9.17 11.78 19.83
CA ASP A 596 8.42 11.26 18.69
C ASP A 596 8.13 9.78 18.88
N CYS A 597 6.87 9.36 18.71
CA CYS A 597 6.47 7.95 18.85
C CYS A 597 7.21 6.98 17.94
N PHE A 598 7.77 7.47 16.83
CA PHE A 598 8.46 6.68 15.81
C PHE A 598 9.99 6.77 15.91
N GLU A 599 10.54 7.47 16.92
CA GLU A 599 11.98 7.55 17.19
C GLU A 599 12.31 7.11 18.62
N THR A 600 13.48 6.53 18.83
CA THR A 600 13.86 6.05 20.17
C THR A 600 14.30 7.21 21.06
N HIS A 601 13.91 7.20 22.33
CA HIS A 601 14.32 8.23 23.29
C HIS A 601 14.35 7.70 24.74
N ALA A 602 14.89 8.50 25.66
CA ALA A 602 15.28 8.02 26.99
C ALA A 602 14.17 8.03 28.05
N ASN A 603 13.08 8.78 27.83
CA ASN A 603 11.87 8.77 28.66
C ASN A 603 10.85 7.72 28.18
N ALA A 604 9.91 7.39 29.06
CA ALA A 604 8.75 6.55 28.75
C ALA A 604 7.65 7.37 28.06
N GLY A 605 6.79 6.70 27.29
CA GLY A 605 5.70 7.30 26.52
C GLY A 605 6.15 8.26 25.42
N CYS A 606 5.27 8.71 24.54
CA CYS A 606 5.60 9.59 23.41
C CYS A 606 4.55 10.69 23.18
N ASN A 607 4.81 11.58 22.22
CA ASN A 607 4.10 12.85 22.02
C ASN A 607 2.68 12.74 21.48
N ASP A 608 2.39 11.72 20.68
CA ASP A 608 1.02 11.42 20.27
C ASP A 608 0.33 10.61 21.36
N GLU A 609 -0.66 11.20 22.03
CA GLU A 609 -1.35 10.60 23.17
C GLU A 609 -2.04 9.27 22.81
N THR A 610 -2.70 9.22 21.65
CA THR A 610 -3.46 8.05 21.22
C THR A 610 -2.55 6.93 20.77
N CYS A 611 -1.47 7.25 20.05
CA CYS A 611 -0.42 6.30 19.70
C CYS A 611 0.30 5.78 20.95
N CYS A 612 0.69 6.68 21.86
CA CYS A 612 1.30 6.34 23.13
C CYS A 612 0.41 5.38 23.94
N ALA A 613 -0.87 5.72 24.10
CA ALA A 613 -1.84 4.85 24.77
C ALA A 613 -1.97 3.49 24.08
N GLY A 614 -2.02 3.48 22.75
CA GLY A 614 -2.05 2.29 21.92
C GLY A 614 -0.90 1.36 22.23
N VAL A 615 0.32 1.85 22.00
CA VAL A 615 1.57 1.11 22.24
C VAL A 615 1.67 0.64 23.68
N CYS A 616 1.40 1.50 24.65
CA CYS A 616 1.47 1.14 26.07
C CYS A 616 0.42 0.13 26.52
N SER A 617 -0.71 0.06 25.81
CA SER A 617 -1.74 -0.95 26.07
C SER A 617 -1.36 -2.33 25.54
N ILE A 618 -0.45 -2.38 24.57
CA ILE A 618 0.09 -3.61 23.98
C ILE A 618 1.32 -4.05 24.79
N ASP A 619 2.25 -3.12 25.05
CA ASP A 619 3.41 -3.32 25.90
C ASP A 619 3.54 -2.20 26.95
N GLU A 620 3.20 -2.54 28.19
CA GLU A 620 3.25 -1.62 29.34
C GLU A 620 4.68 -1.14 29.65
N THR A 621 5.72 -1.85 29.18
CA THR A 621 7.11 -1.43 29.37
C THR A 621 7.41 -0.10 28.65
N CYS A 622 6.80 0.15 27.48
CA CYS A 622 6.91 1.43 26.77
C CYS A 622 6.40 2.64 27.57
N CYS A 623 5.59 2.41 28.60
CA CYS A 623 5.08 3.42 29.52
C CYS A 623 5.79 3.46 30.88
N THR A 624 6.79 2.61 31.11
CA THR A 624 7.50 2.53 32.41
C THR A 624 9.01 2.57 32.29
N VAL A 625 9.56 2.36 31.09
CA VAL A 625 10.98 2.48 30.77
C VAL A 625 11.19 3.33 29.52
N ALA A 626 12.44 3.54 29.11
CA ALA A 626 12.78 4.28 27.91
C ALA A 626 12.04 3.75 26.67
N TRP A 627 11.54 4.66 25.83
CA TRP A 627 10.93 4.35 24.55
C TRP A 627 11.99 3.86 23.56
N ASP A 628 12.12 2.54 23.47
CA ASP A 628 13.16 1.89 22.69
C ASP A 628 12.69 1.48 21.29
N ALA A 629 13.55 0.75 20.56
CA ALA A 629 13.26 0.31 19.21
C ALA A 629 11.97 -0.53 19.11
N SER A 630 11.64 -1.29 20.15
CA SER A 630 10.40 -2.09 20.17
C SER A 630 9.16 -1.20 20.27
N CYS A 631 9.21 -0.17 21.10
CA CYS A 631 8.14 0.82 21.21
C CYS A 631 7.93 1.58 19.89
N THR A 632 9.02 1.98 19.22
CA THR A 632 8.92 2.65 17.90
C THR A 632 8.32 1.75 16.82
N ALA A 633 8.61 0.44 16.86
CA ALA A 633 8.06 -0.49 15.89
C ALA A 633 6.59 -0.82 16.19
N LEU A 634 6.23 -0.99 17.47
CA LEU A 634 4.84 -1.09 17.90
C LEU A 634 4.05 0.16 17.48
N ALA A 635 4.62 1.35 17.61
CA ALA A 635 4.01 2.59 17.13
C ALA A 635 3.80 2.54 15.62
N ARG A 636 4.84 2.18 14.85
CA ARG A 636 4.75 2.10 13.38
C ARG A 636 3.68 1.11 12.91
N VAL A 637 3.52 0.02 13.64
CA VAL A 637 2.44 -0.92 13.40
C VAL A 637 1.13 -0.28 13.84
N TYR A 638 0.85 -0.15 15.13
CA TYR A 638 -0.51 0.11 15.58
C TYR A 638 -1.04 1.51 15.28
N CYS A 639 -0.18 2.50 15.17
CA CYS A 639 -0.59 3.89 14.98
C CYS A 639 -0.74 4.29 13.52
N CYS A 640 0.01 3.67 12.61
CA CYS A 640 0.08 4.07 11.21
C CYS A 640 -0.81 3.22 10.31
N SER A 641 -1.13 3.77 9.14
CA SER A 641 -1.79 2.99 8.08
C SER A 641 -0.72 2.21 7.28
N THR A 642 -1.12 1.49 6.24
CA THR A 642 -0.17 0.78 5.38
C THR A 642 0.81 1.77 4.71
N PRO A 643 2.12 1.47 4.66
CA PRO A 643 3.09 2.35 4.00
C PRO A 643 2.72 2.64 2.55
N GLY A 644 2.72 3.92 2.17
CA GLY A 644 2.33 4.40 0.84
C GLY A 644 1.45 5.64 0.94
N CYS A 645 0.77 5.99 -0.15
CA CYS A 645 -0.22 7.05 -0.15
C CYS A 645 -1.38 6.73 0.81
N GLY A 646 -1.72 7.67 1.69
CA GLY A 646 -2.72 7.47 2.74
C GLY A 646 -2.17 6.89 4.04
N ASP A 647 -0.85 6.72 4.15
CA ASP A 647 -0.21 6.40 5.42
C ASP A 647 -0.39 7.58 6.39
N SER A 648 -1.21 7.39 7.42
CA SER A 648 -1.47 8.41 8.46
C SER A 648 -0.20 8.97 9.13
N CYS A 649 0.94 8.27 9.04
CA CYS A 649 2.23 8.69 9.57
C CYS A 649 3.23 9.18 8.50
N ALA A 650 2.85 9.23 7.21
CA ALA A 650 3.74 9.74 6.17
C ALA A 650 3.99 11.26 6.32
N GLY A 651 3.02 11.99 6.89
CA GLY A 651 3.06 13.44 7.02
C GLY A 651 1.97 14.11 6.19
N SER A 652 1.82 15.42 6.35
CA SER A 652 0.83 16.21 5.61
C SER A 652 1.22 16.36 4.14
N CYS A 653 0.25 16.31 3.23
CA CYS A 653 0.50 16.56 1.80
C CYS A 653 0.91 18.00 1.49
N ILE A 654 0.65 18.95 2.39
CA ILE A 654 0.88 20.38 2.19
C ILE A 654 2.08 20.91 3.00
N GLU A 655 2.84 20.01 3.64
CA GLU A 655 4.07 20.37 4.35
C GLU A 655 5.24 19.52 3.85
N GLU A 656 6.42 20.13 3.79
CA GLU A 656 7.64 19.44 3.36
C GLU A 656 8.07 18.41 4.42
N HIS A 657 8.45 17.21 3.98
CA HIS A 657 9.02 16.21 4.87
C HIS A 657 9.92 15.21 4.13
N VAL A 658 10.83 14.58 4.88
CA VAL A 658 11.89 13.72 4.33
C VAL A 658 11.41 12.33 3.87
N LYS A 659 10.18 11.93 4.23
CA LYS A 659 9.59 10.65 3.82
C LYS A 659 8.88 10.82 2.46
N PRO A 660 8.81 9.77 1.62
CA PRO A 660 7.93 9.77 0.45
C PRO A 660 6.46 9.61 0.86
N ASN A 661 5.56 9.93 -0.07
CA ASN A 661 4.09 9.87 0.08
C ASN A 661 3.55 10.86 1.11
N CYS A 662 2.24 11.00 1.25
CA CYS A 662 1.62 11.76 2.33
C CYS A 662 0.36 11.05 2.85
N ASN A 663 -0.22 11.59 3.91
CA ASN A 663 -1.29 10.97 4.70
C ASN A 663 -2.68 10.98 4.06
N ASP A 664 -2.88 11.70 2.95
CA ASP A 664 -4.11 11.66 2.17
C ASP A 664 -3.91 10.75 0.94
N ALA A 665 -4.63 9.62 0.88
CA ALA A 665 -4.48 8.65 -0.20
C ALA A 665 -4.82 9.23 -1.57
N VAL A 666 -5.87 10.05 -1.65
CA VAL A 666 -6.39 10.61 -2.91
C VAL A 666 -5.42 11.67 -3.43
N CYS A 667 -5.07 12.65 -2.59
CA CYS A 667 -4.13 13.70 -2.96
C CYS A 667 -2.74 13.14 -3.26
N CYS A 668 -2.23 12.27 -2.40
CA CYS A 668 -0.93 11.64 -2.60
C CYS A 668 -0.88 10.91 -3.95
N THR A 669 -1.90 10.10 -4.26
CA THR A 669 -1.93 9.33 -5.52
C THR A 669 -2.04 10.25 -6.73
N ALA A 670 -2.80 11.36 -6.64
CA ALA A 670 -2.88 12.36 -7.70
C ALA A 670 -1.54 13.05 -7.95
N VAL A 671 -0.84 13.49 -6.91
CA VAL A 671 0.52 14.07 -7.05
C VAL A 671 1.48 13.04 -7.62
N CYS A 672 1.46 11.82 -7.08
CA CYS A 672 2.27 10.69 -7.52
C CYS A 672 2.09 10.31 -8.99
N ARG A 673 0.89 10.53 -9.55
CA ARG A 673 0.59 10.29 -10.96
C ARG A 673 1.40 11.23 -11.87
N TYR A 674 1.63 12.46 -11.44
CA TYR A 674 2.38 13.49 -12.18
C TYR A 674 3.86 13.50 -11.81
N ASP A 675 4.19 13.35 -10.53
CA ASP A 675 5.57 13.25 -10.05
C ASP A 675 5.79 11.96 -9.22
N PRO A 676 6.23 10.87 -9.88
CA PRO A 676 6.56 9.61 -9.20
C PRO A 676 7.71 9.72 -8.18
N PHE A 677 8.51 10.79 -8.23
CA PHE A 677 9.56 11.02 -7.24
C PHE A 677 8.96 11.29 -5.86
N CYS A 678 7.79 11.93 -5.77
CA CYS A 678 7.10 12.18 -4.49
C CYS A 678 6.73 10.89 -3.74
N CYS A 679 6.59 9.75 -4.43
CA CYS A 679 6.18 8.46 -3.85
C CYS A 679 7.35 7.51 -3.58
N SER A 680 8.54 7.85 -4.07
CA SER A 680 9.73 6.99 -3.98
C SER A 680 10.96 7.69 -3.39
N GLY A 681 10.96 9.02 -3.40
CA GLY A 681 12.00 9.91 -2.85
C GLY A 681 11.54 10.63 -1.58
N GLU A 682 11.62 11.96 -1.58
CA GLU A 682 11.23 12.80 -0.45
C GLU A 682 10.04 13.68 -0.85
N TRP A 683 9.16 14.01 0.10
CA TRP A 683 8.06 14.95 -0.11
C TRP A 683 8.57 16.39 0.05
N ASP A 684 9.17 16.91 -1.01
CA ASP A 684 9.84 18.21 -1.00
C ASP A 684 8.91 19.38 -1.39
N ALA A 685 9.48 20.58 -1.53
CA ALA A 685 8.76 21.78 -1.93
C ALA A 685 8.07 21.68 -3.32
N GLY A 686 8.58 20.82 -4.21
CA GLY A 686 7.95 20.48 -5.48
C GLY A 686 6.67 19.70 -5.24
N CYS A 687 6.75 18.61 -4.46
CA CYS A 687 5.59 17.80 -4.10
C CYS A 687 4.49 18.62 -3.40
N VAL A 688 4.86 19.53 -2.50
CA VAL A 688 3.89 20.43 -1.83
C VAL A 688 3.24 21.40 -2.82
N ARG A 689 4.00 21.97 -3.76
CA ARG A 689 3.42 22.85 -4.79
C ARG A 689 2.46 22.10 -5.69
N ASP A 690 2.85 20.90 -6.12
CA ASP A 690 2.04 20.07 -6.99
C ASP A 690 0.79 19.57 -6.25
N ALA A 691 0.88 19.31 -4.94
CA ALA A 691 -0.27 19.02 -4.07
C ALA A 691 -1.21 20.24 -3.95
N ILE A 692 -0.69 21.45 -3.77
CA ILE A 692 -1.51 22.67 -3.71
C ILE A 692 -2.26 22.90 -5.04
N GLU A 693 -1.64 22.57 -6.16
CA GLU A 693 -2.23 22.75 -7.49
C GLU A 693 -3.22 21.63 -7.86
N THR A 694 -2.93 20.39 -7.47
CA THR A 694 -3.68 19.19 -7.91
C THR A 694 -4.76 18.78 -6.91
N CYS A 695 -4.52 19.03 -5.62
CA CYS A 695 -5.40 18.62 -4.54
C CYS A 695 -6.26 19.77 -4.02
N GLU A 696 -6.78 20.62 -4.93
CA GLU A 696 -7.74 21.66 -4.54
C GLU A 696 -8.79 21.04 -3.62
N GLY A 697 -8.87 21.56 -2.39
CA GLY A 697 -9.68 20.95 -1.35
C GLY A 697 -11.11 20.69 -1.84
N GLY A 698 -11.66 19.55 -1.45
CA GLY A 698 -13.00 19.12 -1.76
C GLY A 698 -13.70 18.55 -0.54
N CYS A 699 -14.98 18.26 -0.67
CA CYS A 699 -15.67 17.53 0.39
C CYS A 699 -15.09 16.13 0.54
N GLY A 700 -14.69 15.76 1.77
CA GLY A 700 -14.21 14.42 2.07
C GLY A 700 -12.72 14.19 1.87
N LEU A 701 -11.94 15.20 1.48
CA LEU A 701 -10.49 15.10 1.37
C LEU A 701 -9.84 15.55 2.69
N VAL A 702 -8.87 14.80 3.21
CA VAL A 702 -8.20 15.10 4.47
C VAL A 702 -7.42 16.43 4.35
N ILE A 703 -6.87 16.71 3.18
CA ILE A 703 -6.21 17.99 2.86
C ILE A 703 -7.13 19.21 3.01
N SER A 704 -8.45 19.01 2.82
CA SER A 704 -9.43 20.06 3.08
C SER A 704 -9.61 20.35 4.56
N GLY A 705 -8.89 19.69 5.47
CA GLY A 705 -8.85 20.08 6.87
C GLY A 705 -10.19 19.96 7.60
N SER A 706 -10.27 20.60 8.77
CA SER A 706 -11.43 20.51 9.65
C SER A 706 -12.63 21.25 9.10
N CYS A 707 -13.81 20.61 9.10
CA CYS A 707 -15.07 21.29 8.79
C CYS A 707 -15.43 22.42 9.76
N PHE A 708 -14.82 22.41 10.93
CA PHE A 708 -15.17 23.29 12.03
C PHE A 708 -14.15 24.42 12.22
N ALA A 709 -13.07 24.46 11.42
CA ALA A 709 -12.06 25.52 11.45
C ALA A 709 -12.00 26.22 10.08
N PRO A 710 -11.72 27.52 9.99
CA PRO A 710 -11.43 28.14 8.72
C PRO A 710 -10.06 27.72 8.17
N HIS A 711 -9.95 27.53 6.86
CA HIS A 711 -8.68 27.22 6.19
C HIS A 711 -8.69 27.68 4.72
N GLY A 712 -7.51 27.69 4.10
CA GLY A 712 -7.30 28.20 2.74
C GLY A 712 -7.66 27.23 1.61
N PHE A 713 -8.41 26.17 1.90
CA PHE A 713 -8.82 25.17 0.92
C PHE A 713 -10.35 25.14 0.83
N ALA A 714 -10.88 24.70 -0.31
CA ALA A 714 -12.30 24.48 -0.46
C ALA A 714 -12.73 23.16 0.21
N GLY A 715 -14.01 23.09 0.59
CA GLY A 715 -14.57 21.91 1.27
C GLY A 715 -13.94 21.64 2.63
N CYS A 716 -14.20 20.45 3.19
CA CYS A 716 -13.60 19.99 4.42
C CYS A 716 -13.59 18.45 4.51
N ALA A 717 -12.79 17.88 5.42
CA ALA A 717 -12.48 16.46 5.47
C ALA A 717 -13.65 15.52 5.83
N ASP A 718 -14.66 15.99 6.57
CA ASP A 718 -15.90 15.20 6.77
C ASP A 718 -16.80 15.39 5.54
N ALA A 719 -16.78 14.41 4.63
CA ALA A 719 -17.56 14.41 3.39
C ALA A 719 -19.05 14.67 3.62
N THR A 720 -19.61 14.06 4.67
CA THR A 720 -21.05 14.19 4.98
C THR A 720 -21.35 15.59 5.48
N CYS A 721 -20.55 16.11 6.42
CA CYS A 721 -20.72 17.46 6.91
C CYS A 721 -20.53 18.50 5.80
N CYS A 722 -19.44 18.36 5.03
CA CYS A 722 -19.13 19.21 3.90
C CYS A 722 -20.28 19.25 2.89
N THR A 723 -20.79 18.08 2.50
CA THR A 723 -21.91 17.96 1.55
C THR A 723 -23.18 18.63 2.09
N LEU A 724 -23.44 18.58 3.40
CA LEU A 724 -24.58 19.26 4.00
C LEU A 724 -24.44 20.80 3.99
N VAL A 725 -23.22 21.32 4.20
CA VAL A 725 -22.92 22.75 4.05
C VAL A 725 -23.06 23.17 2.58
N CYS A 726 -22.46 22.39 1.69
CA CYS A 726 -22.42 22.61 0.25
C CYS A 726 -23.79 22.57 -0.44
N ASN A 727 -24.70 21.73 0.05
CA ASN A 727 -26.06 21.65 -0.48
C ASN A 727 -26.95 22.84 -0.08
N ASP A 728 -26.50 23.72 0.83
CA ASP A 728 -27.19 24.98 1.09
C ASP A 728 -26.79 26.02 0.03
N PRO A 729 -27.73 26.51 -0.79
CA PRO A 729 -27.42 27.48 -1.84
C PRO A 729 -26.77 28.78 -1.33
N ALA A 730 -26.94 29.13 -0.04
CA ALA A 730 -26.30 30.30 0.55
C ALA A 730 -24.83 30.07 0.91
N PHE A 731 -24.41 28.81 1.05
CA PHE A 731 -23.06 28.39 1.47
C PHE A 731 -22.35 27.54 0.40
N LEU A 732 -22.91 27.45 -0.81
CA LEU A 732 -22.29 26.74 -1.94
C LEU A 732 -20.86 27.21 -2.22
N TYR A 733 -20.51 28.45 -1.88
CA TYR A 733 -19.15 28.97 -2.03
C TYR A 733 -18.09 28.26 -1.18
N CYS A 734 -18.49 27.64 -0.06
CA CYS A 734 -17.58 26.87 0.79
C CYS A 734 -16.98 25.66 0.06
N CYS A 735 -17.53 25.28 -1.09
CA CYS A 735 -17.12 24.10 -1.87
C CYS A 735 -16.17 24.44 -3.01
N PHE A 736 -15.86 25.74 -3.22
CA PHE A 736 -15.02 26.20 -4.33
C PHE A 736 -14.16 27.42 -4.00
N ALA A 737 -14.14 27.82 -2.73
CA ALA A 737 -13.30 28.90 -2.21
C ALA A 737 -12.85 28.51 -0.79
N ASP A 738 -11.91 29.27 -0.23
CA ASP A 738 -11.45 29.14 1.15
C ASP A 738 -12.63 28.86 2.09
N TRP A 739 -12.53 27.76 2.84
CA TRP A 739 -13.46 27.45 3.91
C TRP A 739 -13.30 28.49 5.01
N ASP A 740 -14.06 29.58 4.91
CA ASP A 740 -13.93 30.70 5.82
C ASP A 740 -14.70 30.47 7.14
N GLN A 741 -14.64 31.45 8.04
CA GLN A 741 -15.31 31.35 9.34
C GLN A 741 -16.83 31.13 9.20
N LEU A 742 -17.47 31.64 8.14
CA LEU A 742 -18.91 31.45 7.95
C LEU A 742 -19.22 30.00 7.51
N CYS A 743 -18.33 29.37 6.75
CA CYS A 743 -18.40 27.95 6.42
C CYS A 743 -18.27 27.07 7.68
N ALA A 744 -17.27 27.35 8.51
CA ALA A 744 -17.07 26.68 9.79
C ALA A 744 -18.28 26.87 10.74
N ASP A 745 -18.78 28.10 10.89
CA ASP A 745 -19.95 28.41 11.73
C ASP A 745 -21.21 27.65 11.26
N LYS A 746 -21.37 27.51 9.94
CA LYS A 746 -22.47 26.75 9.34
C LYS A 746 -22.34 25.25 9.61
N ALA A 747 -21.14 24.71 9.48
CA ALA A 747 -20.82 23.32 9.76
C ALA A 747 -21.11 22.98 11.23
N LEU A 748 -20.72 23.82 12.18
CA LEU A 748 -21.01 23.64 13.60
C LEU A 748 -22.51 23.47 13.89
N VAL A 749 -23.36 24.21 13.17
CA VAL A 749 -24.82 24.16 13.38
C VAL A 749 -25.46 22.94 12.70
N ILE A 750 -25.07 22.63 11.46
CA ILE A 750 -25.71 21.56 10.68
C ILE A 750 -25.12 20.18 10.99
N CYS A 751 -23.85 20.14 11.37
CA CYS A 751 -23.10 18.94 11.67
C CYS A 751 -22.79 18.80 13.17
N ALA A 752 -23.62 19.38 14.04
CA ALA A 752 -23.40 19.37 15.50
C ALA A 752 -23.20 17.96 16.10
N ALA A 753 -23.65 16.90 15.42
CA ALA A 753 -23.44 15.52 15.85
C ALA A 753 -22.04 14.96 15.50
N SER A 754 -21.35 15.53 14.51
CA SER A 754 -19.95 15.21 14.16
C SER A 754 -18.95 16.27 14.63
N ALA A 755 -19.42 17.36 15.25
CA ALA A 755 -18.54 18.33 15.89
C ALA A 755 -17.71 17.68 17.01
N PRO A 756 -16.39 17.96 17.10
CA PRO A 756 -15.54 17.46 18.18
C PRO A 756 -16.01 17.96 19.54
N ASP A 757 -16.29 17.02 20.44
CA ASP A 757 -16.62 17.29 21.84
C ASP A 757 -15.35 17.22 22.69
N CYS A 758 -15.31 17.99 23.77
CA CYS A 758 -14.26 17.86 24.78
C CYS A 758 -14.17 16.44 25.32
N GLY A 759 -13.00 15.81 25.18
CA GLY A 759 -12.78 14.43 25.60
C GLY A 759 -12.95 13.39 24.51
N ASP A 760 -13.20 13.80 23.26
CA ASP A 760 -13.25 12.86 22.14
C ASP A 760 -11.90 12.16 21.96
N ILE A 761 -11.97 10.85 21.69
CA ILE A 761 -10.79 10.03 21.37
C ILE A 761 -10.19 10.56 20.07
N GLY A 762 -8.90 10.88 20.06
CA GLY A 762 -8.26 11.52 18.90
C GLY A 762 -8.53 13.02 18.78
N GLY A 763 -9.06 13.66 19.83
CA GLY A 763 -9.29 15.10 19.89
C GLY A 763 -8.01 15.95 19.85
N GLY A 764 -6.82 15.34 19.84
CA GLY A 764 -5.53 16.02 19.96
C GLY A 764 -5.21 16.39 21.41
N SER A 765 -3.91 16.50 21.70
CA SER A 765 -3.43 16.86 23.04
C SER A 765 -3.83 18.30 23.37
N CYS A 766 -4.33 18.52 24.59
CA CYS A 766 -4.61 19.88 25.09
C CYS A 766 -3.35 20.76 25.22
N CYS A 767 -2.17 20.18 25.06
CA CYS A 767 -0.87 20.79 25.29
C CYS A 767 -0.09 21.09 24.00
N GLU A 768 -0.58 20.63 22.85
CA GLU A 768 0.01 20.83 21.53
C GLU A 768 -0.97 21.56 20.63
N VAL A 769 -0.46 22.30 19.64
CA VAL A 769 -1.31 22.97 18.66
C VAL A 769 -1.85 21.96 17.65
N HIS A 770 -3.11 22.07 17.28
CA HIS A 770 -3.70 21.23 16.24
C HIS A 770 -4.92 21.90 15.57
N ALA A 771 -5.13 21.56 14.29
CA ALA A 771 -6.13 22.20 13.42
C ALA A 771 -7.60 21.82 13.72
N ARG A 772 -7.85 21.03 14.76
CA ARG A 772 -9.19 20.63 15.22
C ARG A 772 -9.61 21.42 16.47
N PRO A 773 -10.89 21.74 16.67
CA PRO A 773 -11.38 22.27 17.93
C PRO A 773 -11.47 21.18 19.00
N SER A 774 -11.61 21.62 20.26
CA SER A 774 -11.60 20.79 21.47
C SER A 774 -10.27 20.09 21.69
N CYS A 775 -10.12 19.32 22.77
CA CYS A 775 -8.99 18.41 22.98
C CYS A 775 -9.47 17.16 23.71
N ASN A 776 -8.61 16.16 23.80
CA ASN A 776 -8.92 14.82 24.31
C ASN A 776 -9.04 14.67 25.83
N ASP A 777 -8.59 15.63 26.65
CA ASP A 777 -8.92 15.68 28.08
C ASP A 777 -10.18 16.52 28.29
N ALA A 778 -11.30 15.85 28.57
CA ALA A 778 -12.58 16.51 28.80
C ALA A 778 -12.52 17.59 29.89
N SER A 779 -11.80 17.36 30.99
CA SER A 779 -11.72 18.30 32.11
C SER A 779 -10.86 19.51 31.75
N CYS A 780 -9.71 19.29 31.11
CA CYS A 780 -8.84 20.36 30.66
C CYS A 780 -9.53 21.18 29.54
N CYS A 781 -10.02 20.50 28.52
CA CYS A 781 -10.77 21.08 27.41
C CYS A 781 -11.88 22.01 27.89
N ASN A 782 -12.79 21.50 28.75
CA ASN A 782 -13.91 22.30 29.25
C ASN A 782 -13.45 23.54 30.05
N ALA A 783 -12.29 23.48 30.72
CA ALA A 783 -11.72 24.61 31.44
C ALA A 783 -11.16 25.67 30.46
N VAL A 784 -10.51 25.23 29.38
CA VAL A 784 -10.01 26.11 28.31
C VAL A 784 -11.18 26.74 27.53
N CYS A 785 -12.19 25.96 27.13
CA CYS A 785 -13.40 26.46 26.45
C CYS A 785 -14.10 27.56 27.24
N ALA A 786 -14.10 27.44 28.58
CA ALA A 786 -14.74 28.41 29.45
C ALA A 786 -14.01 29.77 29.47
N VAL A 787 -12.73 29.80 29.07
CA VAL A 787 -11.92 31.00 28.91
C VAL A 787 -12.06 31.55 27.49
N ASP A 788 -11.92 30.69 26.48
CA ASP A 788 -12.07 31.02 25.07
C ASP A 788 -12.85 29.94 24.31
N ASP A 789 -14.03 30.30 23.82
CA ASP A 789 -14.93 29.41 23.07
C ASP A 789 -14.35 29.04 21.68
N TYR A 790 -13.41 29.85 21.17
CA TYR A 790 -12.67 29.56 19.93
C TYR A 790 -12.00 28.19 19.98
N CYS A 791 -11.41 27.83 21.13
CA CYS A 791 -10.73 26.56 21.32
C CYS A 791 -11.63 25.34 21.13
N CYS A 792 -12.94 25.49 21.23
CA CYS A 792 -13.90 24.37 21.23
C CYS A 792 -14.90 24.45 20.09
N THR A 793 -14.79 25.48 19.25
CA THR A 793 -15.66 25.69 18.09
C THR A 793 -14.87 25.88 16.80
N VAL A 794 -13.62 26.33 16.87
CA VAL A 794 -12.80 26.65 15.70
C VAL A 794 -11.58 25.73 15.60
N GLU A 795 -10.54 25.97 16.38
CA GLU A 795 -9.29 25.20 16.35
C GLU A 795 -8.55 25.28 17.70
N TRP A 796 -7.62 24.36 17.92
CA TRP A 796 -6.77 24.36 19.11
C TRP A 796 -5.40 24.96 18.77
N ASP A 797 -5.32 26.29 18.78
CA ASP A 797 -4.11 27.03 18.41
C ASP A 797 -3.15 27.25 19.59
N GLN A 798 -2.08 28.03 19.36
CA GLN A 798 -1.10 28.34 20.41
C GLN A 798 -1.72 29.09 21.60
N ALA A 799 -2.77 29.88 21.39
CA ALA A 799 -3.45 30.58 22.48
C ALA A 799 -4.22 29.58 23.35
N CYS A 800 -4.84 28.56 22.77
CA CYS A 800 -5.48 27.46 23.51
C CYS A 800 -4.47 26.72 24.39
N VAL A 801 -3.30 26.37 23.85
CA VAL A 801 -2.20 25.75 24.61
C VAL A 801 -1.72 26.65 25.75
N ASP A 802 -1.55 27.95 25.49
CA ASP A 802 -1.14 28.91 26.52
C ASP A 802 -2.19 29.04 27.64
N ILE A 803 -3.49 28.97 27.30
CA ILE A 803 -4.56 28.91 28.30
C ILE A 803 -4.46 27.61 29.09
N SER A 804 -4.27 26.45 28.44
CA SER A 804 -4.10 25.14 29.10
C SER A 804 -3.02 25.21 30.18
N ARG A 805 -1.84 25.76 29.88
CA ARG A 805 -0.73 25.91 30.84
C ARG A 805 -1.11 26.73 32.08
N THR A 806 -2.10 27.62 31.97
CA THR A 806 -2.57 28.41 33.12
C THR A 806 -3.68 27.73 33.93
N GLN A 807 -4.30 26.67 33.41
CA GLN A 807 -5.37 25.97 34.09
C GLN A 807 -4.83 24.89 35.03
N THR A 808 -5.15 25.00 36.32
CA THR A 808 -4.78 23.98 37.34
C THR A 808 -5.47 22.61 37.14
N THR A 809 -6.41 22.52 36.21
CA THR A 809 -7.04 21.27 35.79
C THR A 809 -6.35 20.64 34.58
N CYS A 810 -5.41 21.34 33.93
CA CYS A 810 -4.63 20.92 32.77
C CYS A 810 -3.18 20.61 33.18
N ASN A 811 -2.99 19.75 34.18
CA ASN A 811 -1.68 19.48 34.81
C ASN A 811 -0.68 18.71 33.93
N GLN A 812 -0.84 18.72 32.61
CA GLN A 812 -0.03 17.94 31.66
C GLN A 812 0.77 18.80 30.66
N CYS A 813 0.62 20.14 30.69
CA CYS A 813 1.17 21.00 29.62
C CYS A 813 2.47 21.74 29.97
N ASP A 814 2.99 21.57 31.18
CA ASP A 814 4.28 22.12 31.64
C ASP A 814 5.13 20.97 32.25
N LEU A 815 6.38 20.81 31.79
CA LEU A 815 7.35 19.90 32.40
C LEU A 815 7.95 20.53 33.66
N ASP A 816 7.34 20.22 34.80
CA ASP A 816 7.91 20.56 36.09
C ASP A 816 9.07 19.64 36.47
N CYS A 817 9.94 20.14 37.33
CA CYS A 817 11.00 19.31 37.92
C CYS A 817 10.43 18.11 38.66
N GLY A 818 10.86 16.92 38.27
CA GLY A 818 10.39 15.66 38.83
C GLY A 818 9.26 15.00 38.05
N ASP A 819 8.85 15.59 36.93
CA ASP A 819 7.94 14.94 36.00
C ASP A 819 8.65 13.75 35.33
N GLU A 820 8.02 12.58 35.37
CA GLU A 820 8.49 11.38 34.69
C GLU A 820 8.68 11.63 33.19
N CYS A 821 7.83 12.49 32.60
CA CYS A 821 7.91 12.90 31.21
C CYS A 821 9.09 13.79 30.85
N ALA A 822 9.75 14.39 31.85
CA ALA A 822 10.96 15.13 31.57
C ALA A 822 12.07 14.16 31.16
N GLY A 823 12.10 12.91 31.67
CA GLY A 823 13.15 11.94 31.36
C GLY A 823 14.40 12.08 32.25
N PRO A 824 15.42 11.21 32.07
CA PRO A 824 16.50 11.04 33.04
C PRO A 824 17.34 12.32 33.23
N CYS A 825 17.87 12.51 34.43
CA CYS A 825 18.66 13.70 34.77
C CYS A 825 20.11 13.65 34.28
N CYS A 826 20.64 12.46 34.01
CA CYS A 826 22.09 12.28 33.83
C CYS A 826 22.51 12.18 32.37
N GLU A 827 21.56 12.12 31.45
CA GLU A 827 21.81 12.05 30.02
C GLU A 827 21.22 13.30 29.35
N PRO A 828 21.89 13.82 28.29
CA PRO A 828 21.34 14.92 27.51
C PRO A 828 20.06 14.51 26.79
N LYS A 829 19.14 15.45 26.63
CA LYS A 829 17.85 15.30 25.96
C LYS A 829 17.33 16.67 25.51
N ASP A 830 16.42 16.65 24.55
CA ASP A 830 15.87 17.89 23.97
C ASP A 830 14.74 18.51 24.79
N THR A 831 14.26 17.80 25.83
CA THR A 831 13.19 18.26 26.72
C THR A 831 13.75 19.07 27.89
N PRO A 832 13.05 20.12 28.36
CA PRO A 832 13.41 20.82 29.58
C PRO A 832 13.16 19.93 30.82
N ALA A 833 13.81 20.28 31.94
CA ALA A 833 13.69 19.61 33.24
C ALA A 833 14.22 18.14 33.26
N CYS A 834 14.03 17.42 34.36
CA CYS A 834 14.30 15.99 34.46
C CYS A 834 13.44 15.32 35.54
N SER A 835 13.36 13.99 35.51
CA SER A 835 12.43 13.17 36.28
C SER A 835 12.70 13.05 37.77
N ASP A 836 13.82 13.57 38.25
CA ASP A 836 14.07 13.71 39.70
C ASP A 836 13.89 15.17 40.12
N ALA A 837 12.88 15.44 40.93
CA ALA A 837 12.53 16.80 41.35
C ALA A 837 13.67 17.54 42.05
N ILE A 838 14.46 16.83 42.86
CA ILE A 838 15.52 17.41 43.69
C ILE A 838 16.75 17.70 42.85
N CYS A 839 17.14 16.76 42.00
CA CYS A 839 18.21 16.91 41.04
C CYS A 839 17.89 18.01 40.03
N CYS A 840 16.69 17.96 39.46
CA CYS A 840 16.18 18.95 38.52
C CYS A 840 16.23 20.36 39.12
N ALA A 841 15.60 20.58 40.28
CA ALA A 841 15.57 21.90 40.90
C ALA A 841 16.98 22.43 41.22
N ALA A 842 17.91 21.55 41.59
CA ALA A 842 19.30 21.94 41.83
C ALA A 842 20.01 22.41 40.56
N VAL A 843 19.78 21.74 39.42
CA VAL A 843 20.36 22.14 38.13
C VAL A 843 19.68 23.40 37.59
N CYS A 844 18.34 23.53 37.68
CA CYS A 844 17.62 24.74 37.25
C CYS A 844 18.07 26.01 37.99
N LEU A 845 18.49 25.87 39.26
CA LEU A 845 19.02 27.00 40.04
C LEU A 845 20.38 27.48 39.52
N ILE A 846 21.14 26.60 38.86
CA ILE A 846 22.43 26.92 38.26
C ILE A 846 22.20 27.51 36.87
N ASP A 847 21.40 26.83 36.04
CA ASP A 847 21.04 27.28 34.71
C ASP A 847 19.52 27.11 34.46
N PRO A 848 18.74 28.21 34.46
CA PRO A 848 17.31 28.18 34.17
C PRO A 848 16.97 27.68 32.76
N ILE A 849 17.93 27.71 31.81
CA ILE A 849 17.72 27.22 30.45
C ILE A 849 17.44 25.70 30.45
N CYS A 850 18.06 24.96 31.39
CA CYS A 850 17.83 23.52 31.57
C CYS A 850 16.36 23.17 31.83
N CYS A 851 15.55 24.14 32.29
CA CYS A 851 14.17 23.91 32.74
C CYS A 851 13.17 24.78 31.98
N SER A 852 13.61 25.42 30.89
CA SER A 852 12.75 26.26 30.04
C SER A 852 13.02 26.09 28.55
N ILE A 853 14.14 25.46 28.16
CA ILE A 853 14.47 25.19 26.75
C ILE A 853 14.75 23.71 26.55
N ALA A 854 15.88 23.20 27.07
CA ALA A 854 16.29 21.80 26.88
C ALA A 854 17.29 21.36 27.95
N TRP A 855 17.28 20.08 28.29
CA TRP A 855 18.23 19.46 29.20
C TRP A 855 19.41 18.87 28.43
N ASP A 856 20.26 19.76 27.91
CA ASP A 856 21.36 19.41 27.02
C ASP A 856 22.55 18.72 27.74
N GLN A 857 23.68 18.56 27.02
CA GLN A 857 24.91 17.96 27.55
C GLN A 857 25.47 18.72 28.75
N PHE A 858 25.24 20.03 28.85
CA PHE A 858 25.67 20.83 29.98
C PHE A 858 24.79 20.53 31.20
N CYS A 859 23.46 20.52 31.05
CA CYS A 859 22.52 20.18 32.13
C CYS A 859 22.79 18.77 32.71
N ALA A 860 23.02 17.79 31.83
CA ALA A 860 23.38 16.43 32.23
C ALA A 860 24.76 16.35 32.92
N ALA A 861 25.75 17.12 32.48
CA ALA A 861 27.05 17.19 33.12
C ALA A 861 26.98 17.83 34.51
N GLU A 862 26.20 18.90 34.67
CA GLU A 862 25.92 19.55 35.95
C GLU A 862 25.19 18.62 36.91
N ALA A 863 24.20 17.86 36.43
CA ALA A 863 23.53 16.83 37.19
C ALA A 863 24.53 15.78 37.73
N LYS A 864 25.41 15.26 36.87
CA LYS A 864 26.44 14.25 37.23
C LYS A 864 27.44 14.74 38.29
N ILE A 865 27.61 16.04 38.50
CA ILE A 865 28.52 16.59 39.54
C ILE A 865 27.77 17.18 40.76
N SER A 866 26.46 17.40 40.64
CA SER A 866 25.63 17.93 41.70
C SER A 866 25.45 16.92 42.84
N SER A 867 25.75 17.35 44.07
CA SER A 867 25.49 16.53 45.26
C SER A 867 24.00 16.26 45.53
N ALA A 868 23.11 17.00 44.87
CA ALA A 868 21.67 16.78 44.95
C ALA A 868 21.21 15.63 44.03
N CYS A 869 22.01 15.30 43.01
CA CYS A 869 21.75 14.23 42.05
C CYS A 869 22.53 12.95 42.37
N ASN A 870 23.66 13.05 43.08
CA ASN A 870 24.60 11.94 43.29
C ASN A 870 24.37 11.19 44.62
N GLY A 871 24.29 9.85 44.57
CA GLY A 871 24.17 8.96 45.73
C GLY A 871 23.65 7.56 45.37
N ALA A 872 23.67 6.59 46.31
CA ALA A 872 23.21 5.22 46.04
C ALA A 872 21.72 5.12 45.60
N ASN A 873 20.94 6.15 45.90
CA ASN A 873 19.55 6.33 45.48
C ASN A 873 19.35 7.70 44.77
N GLY A 874 20.42 8.31 44.27
CA GLY A 874 20.35 9.60 43.57
C GLY A 874 20.01 9.41 42.11
N ALA A 875 19.52 10.46 41.45
CA ALA A 875 19.21 10.46 40.03
C ALA A 875 20.40 10.04 39.14
N CYS A 876 21.63 10.34 39.57
CA CYS A 876 22.90 9.96 38.93
C CYS A 876 23.74 9.07 39.88
N PRO A 877 23.56 7.74 39.84
CA PRO A 877 24.23 6.79 40.73
C PRO A 877 25.76 6.72 40.58
#